data_AF-A0A523PVJ2-F1
#
_entry.id   AF-A0A523PVJ2-F1
#
_cell.length_a   1.000
_cell.length_b   1.000
_cell.length_c   1.000
_cell.angle_alpha   90.00
_cell.angle_beta   90.00
_cell.angle_gamma   90.00
#
_symmetry.space_group_name_H-M   'P 1'
#
loop_
_entity.id
_entity.type
_entity.pdbx_description
1 polymer ?
#
loop_
_entity_poly.entity_id
_entity_poly.type
_entity_poly.pdbx_seq_one_letter_code
_entity_poly.pdbx_strand_id
1 'polypeptide(L)'
;MGAVAARRLRATITSPMASDGIGSGVTAREESFEMQSPPLGAPSTLGLVRALLTIPLLLAPADAQGTVATQLFGPFGAAGGAGVPPPGPFRLLAATHGFGQLLPHRVFELDGSGNPTMQVVDVRSLADIIDNVAANNPIHAIQPWPQSATLPNGLGGNQFIAVRFTGDIDLTTVLDSSVAGQASFGLLGTITVVAVNPALGTVVPVPGRAFIGGRTYAGTSVGGQLPLQTWFSASGGQLVANPGIDNDQDGVPDGLGFPGTEPATSFAGDVLLANPATFVFVPDADGDLATHETFPAGREIRLQVSTAVHSTGGPTLADPALAAATVGPDTIAPEVRFVPFGGPLISPGDGDVGVDPGTSIRVVFTEPLQPLSVGSLPDGSFPGLSPAIAVRFGPPGYVTDVPFTALPASPFDLSLYVLTPAFAFPGEGPAGLACGPFNRVDVAVNPGTLQDLVQNTNQLAAATFFETGAGPGLVNAPVAPDAIYAATVGATPSLAVIDLNGFGASTGDPTFDFSLSEGHSNYPNNPNVHFQGTSLLPPLAPGSCTVDGGSAGVFTLTLDSNLDARLVRPPLVRSLGDMMLGHALDGTFDDAPAPFGCQAGGGNVCALDGLKIVSTALGGPNTLEPDGPTGILTPGAENLISWAPHPNPPPMQFPPLCIAPNIGTQEPTSVDSGLAHVNLLAPGDPFGDPGLGIPPSGLLTPEQNAFFQGPTQGEILITNCTPYQVRQQVGHFLYAVDRVAGEVVVFSSNRMTVIDRIPLPDPTTLAMSPELDFLAVVNQTADTVSFVDIDPASATFHTVVHELQVGSAPRGIAWEPGNEDIIVCNEGDDTLSIVSAFTFQVRKVVGAGQDGPFEVAITPRQTQFGFLRNVYFAYILGRDGQVSVFESGPNGVNGWGYDDVIGQAGVVFASPKTIQADPLDVNSAVWIVHEGPFPSGVPGEGALSKLVFDSGLLGQINLTGADLGHPHFRDMQLRVLVSVGEAELSGIPLDIAFDDLRNLGGLANEHSVFSAGTPVPVNGKGLVRRLPGSGAWVNTNEPRYAFLSVPNPRGGQGVVDVLRLDVAGTPRIDTNAHQVGVQSIPLPGVATLMDYFRQ
;
A
#
# COMPACT_ATOMS: atom_id res chain seq x y z
N MET A 1 -8.84 33.19 -47.70
CA MET A 1 -10.08 32.64 -48.31
C MET A 1 -11.12 32.62 -47.19
N GLY A 2 -11.99 33.61 -47.03
CA GLY A 2 -13.20 33.91 -47.83
C GLY A 2 -14.43 33.46 -47.01
N ALA A 3 -15.02 34.33 -46.16
CA ALA A 3 -16.23 35.16 -46.41
C ALA A 3 -17.52 34.30 -46.45
N VAL A 4 -18.66 34.58 -45.78
CA VAL A 4 -19.59 35.74 -45.77
C VAL A 4 -20.68 35.41 -44.71
N ALA A 5 -20.91 36.19 -43.64
CA ALA A 5 -21.81 37.35 -43.45
C ALA A 5 -23.34 37.10 -43.45
N ALA A 6 -24.05 37.62 -42.42
CA ALA A 6 -25.10 38.66 -42.51
C ALA A 6 -26.00 38.65 -41.24
N ARG A 7 -25.94 39.69 -40.39
CA ARG A 7 -26.83 40.90 -40.32
C ARG A 7 -27.93 40.73 -39.26
N ARG A 8 -27.96 41.50 -38.15
CA ARG A 8 -28.31 42.94 -37.92
C ARG A 8 -29.58 42.96 -37.03
N LEU A 9 -29.86 43.88 -36.09
CA LEU A 9 -29.50 45.29 -35.89
C LEU A 9 -29.94 45.75 -34.48
N ARG A 10 -29.03 46.43 -33.75
CA ARG A 10 -29.12 47.75 -33.05
C ARG A 10 -30.22 48.04 -31.98
N ALA A 11 -30.02 48.92 -30.99
CA ALA A 11 -29.03 50.00 -30.71
C ALA A 11 -28.91 50.15 -29.17
N THR A 12 -27.75 50.35 -28.51
CA THR A 12 -26.82 51.51 -28.41
C THR A 12 -27.47 52.84 -27.98
N ILE A 13 -27.02 53.43 -26.85
CA ILE A 13 -26.35 54.76 -26.77
C ILE A 13 -26.10 55.24 -25.31
N THR A 14 -24.80 55.46 -25.03
CA THR A 14 -24.09 56.50 -24.23
C THR A 14 -24.09 56.60 -22.69
N SER A 15 -22.85 56.66 -22.18
CA SER A 15 -22.27 57.27 -20.96
C SER A 15 -22.36 58.83 -20.96
N PRO A 16 -21.63 59.63 -20.14
CA PRO A 16 -20.82 59.43 -18.90
C PRO A 16 -21.05 60.52 -17.80
N MET A 17 -20.12 60.61 -16.83
CA MET A 17 -19.74 61.76 -15.97
C MET A 17 -20.64 62.02 -14.74
N ALA A 18 -20.17 61.91 -13.49
CA ALA A 18 -19.09 62.59 -12.76
C ALA A 18 -19.68 63.60 -11.75
N SER A 19 -19.18 63.49 -10.52
CA SER A 19 -18.83 64.58 -9.60
C SER A 19 -19.47 64.51 -8.20
N ASP A 20 -18.58 64.77 -7.24
CA ASP A 20 -18.79 65.37 -5.92
C ASP A 20 -19.62 64.57 -4.90
N GLY A 21 -19.13 64.24 -3.70
CA GLY A 21 -18.15 64.94 -2.89
C GLY A 21 -18.82 65.35 -1.58
N ILE A 22 -18.15 65.04 -0.46
CA ILE A 22 -18.36 65.64 0.88
C ILE A 22 -19.63 65.12 1.59
N GLY A 23 -19.61 64.58 2.81
CA GLY A 23 -18.64 64.63 3.90
C GLY A 23 -19.39 65.00 5.19
N SER A 24 -19.19 64.21 6.25
CA SER A 24 -19.54 64.47 7.67
C SER A 24 -21.04 64.69 7.99
N GLY A 25 -21.61 64.25 9.10
CA GLY A 25 -21.12 63.69 10.33
C GLY A 25 -22.14 64.00 11.44
N VAL A 26 -22.13 63.18 12.48
CA VAL A 26 -22.35 63.57 13.89
C VAL A 26 -23.81 63.69 14.40
N THR A 27 -24.23 62.62 15.11
CA THR A 27 -24.92 62.56 16.44
C THR A 27 -26.33 63.18 16.59
N ALA A 28 -27.24 62.76 17.48
CA ALA A 28 -27.20 61.97 18.71
C ALA A 28 -28.63 61.47 19.05
N ARG A 29 -28.70 60.37 19.84
CA ARG A 29 -29.63 60.06 20.97
C ARG A 29 -31.14 60.18 20.75
N GLU A 30 -32.00 59.24 21.18
CA GLU A 30 -32.20 58.59 22.49
C GLU A 30 -33.32 57.53 22.21
N GLU A 31 -33.39 56.30 22.73
CA GLU A 31 -33.63 55.89 24.11
C GLU A 31 -33.49 54.35 24.25
N SER A 32 -33.10 53.97 25.46
CA SER A 32 -32.94 52.66 26.12
C SER A 32 -33.92 51.51 25.85
N PHE A 33 -33.39 50.28 25.77
CA PHE A 33 -33.61 49.22 26.80
C PHE A 33 -32.62 48.05 26.58
N GLU A 34 -32.00 47.57 27.66
CA GLU A 34 -30.97 46.52 27.66
C GLU A 34 -31.54 45.24 28.31
N MET A 35 -31.38 44.08 27.67
CA MET A 35 -31.11 42.80 28.34
C MET A 35 -30.60 41.72 27.36
N GLN A 36 -29.32 41.35 27.54
CA GLN A 36 -28.61 40.14 27.11
C GLN A 36 -29.37 38.85 27.54
N SER A 37 -29.28 37.63 26.97
CA SER A 37 -28.40 36.90 26.02
C SER A 37 -29.02 35.47 25.78
N PRO A 38 -28.33 34.41 25.29
CA PRO A 38 -28.35 33.83 23.93
C PRO A 38 -28.85 32.34 23.92
N PRO A 39 -28.35 31.37 23.11
CA PRO A 39 -28.34 31.14 21.65
C PRO A 39 -28.92 29.74 21.22
N LEU A 40 -28.75 29.41 19.93
CA LEU A 40 -28.57 28.08 19.27
C LEU A 40 -29.71 27.52 18.39
N GLY A 41 -29.34 27.25 17.13
CA GLY A 41 -29.79 26.07 16.40
C GLY A 41 -30.51 26.30 15.07
N ALA A 42 -29.78 26.27 13.96
CA ALA A 42 -30.34 25.90 12.66
C ALA A 42 -29.27 25.21 11.80
N PRO A 43 -29.64 24.11 11.13
CA PRO A 43 -29.20 23.89 9.76
C PRO A 43 -30.40 23.79 8.82
N SER A 44 -30.25 24.42 7.66
CA SER A 44 -31.21 24.46 6.56
C SER A 44 -30.95 23.34 5.55
N THR A 45 -32.00 22.58 5.24
CA THR A 45 -32.12 21.71 4.06
C THR A 45 -32.70 22.46 2.86
N LEU A 46 -32.15 22.23 1.66
CA LEU A 46 -32.83 22.30 0.35
C LEU A 46 -32.41 21.01 -0.39
N GLY A 47 -33.26 20.11 -0.91
CA GLY A 47 -34.69 20.15 -1.21
C GLY A 47 -34.90 20.15 -2.72
N LEU A 48 -35.34 19.04 -3.31
CA LEU A 48 -36.25 18.96 -4.46
C LEU A 48 -36.51 17.47 -4.84
N VAL A 49 -37.69 16.95 -5.20
CA VAL A 49 -39.13 17.22 -4.96
C VAL A 49 -39.92 16.25 -5.86
N ARG A 50 -41.01 15.67 -5.32
CA ARG A 50 -42.26 15.09 -5.92
C ARG A 50 -42.47 13.61 -5.66
N ALA A 51 -43.64 13.12 -5.23
CA ALA A 51 -44.88 13.70 -4.71
C ALA A 51 -45.68 12.51 -4.13
N LEU A 52 -45.96 12.45 -2.83
CA LEU A 52 -47.27 12.75 -2.21
C LEU A 52 -48.52 12.22 -2.96
N LEU A 53 -49.11 11.15 -2.41
CA LEU A 53 -50.49 11.21 -1.93
C LEU A 53 -50.69 10.28 -0.72
N THR A 54 -51.02 10.90 0.41
CA THR A 54 -51.40 10.31 1.71
C THR A 54 -52.93 10.29 1.85
N ILE A 55 -53.48 9.37 2.67
CA ILE A 55 -54.42 9.63 3.80
C ILE A 55 -54.85 8.28 4.47
N PRO A 56 -55.17 8.27 5.79
CA PRO A 56 -54.79 7.20 6.74
C PRO A 56 -55.98 6.47 7.41
N LEU A 57 -55.74 5.37 8.17
CA LEU A 57 -56.35 5.16 9.52
C LEU A 57 -55.84 3.90 10.30
N LEU A 58 -55.42 4.17 11.55
CA LEU A 58 -55.52 3.46 12.85
C LEU A 58 -55.49 1.90 13.03
N LEU A 59 -54.46 1.46 13.77
CA LEU A 59 -54.39 0.65 15.01
C LEU A 59 -55.33 -0.57 15.32
N ALA A 60 -54.67 -1.76 15.38
CA ALA A 60 -54.78 -2.92 16.30
C ALA A 60 -56.02 -3.88 16.28
N PRO A 61 -55.97 -5.12 16.84
CA PRO A 61 -54.94 -6.19 16.89
C PRO A 61 -55.47 -7.62 16.51
N ALA A 62 -54.55 -8.59 16.41
CA ALA A 62 -54.66 -10.07 16.60
C ALA A 62 -55.77 -10.96 15.99
N ASP A 63 -55.29 -12.08 15.44
CA ASP A 63 -55.85 -13.43 15.28
C ASP A 63 -56.65 -13.88 14.03
N ALA A 64 -56.29 -15.13 13.66
CA ALA A 64 -56.99 -16.16 12.90
C ALA A 64 -56.85 -16.22 11.36
N GLN A 65 -56.04 -17.22 10.96
CA GLN A 65 -56.17 -18.14 9.82
C GLN A 65 -56.95 -17.71 8.56
N GLY A 66 -56.27 -17.80 7.42
CA GLY A 66 -56.94 -17.97 6.13
C GLY A 66 -56.08 -17.62 4.92
N THR A 67 -55.50 -18.66 4.30
CA THR A 67 -55.21 -18.76 2.85
C THR A 67 -54.32 -17.70 2.20
N VAL A 68 -53.01 -17.97 2.15
CA VAL A 68 -52.16 -17.55 1.02
C VAL A 68 -51.86 -18.80 0.20
N ALA A 69 -52.63 -18.99 -0.86
CA ALA A 69 -52.35 -19.99 -1.87
C ALA A 69 -51.39 -19.41 -2.92
N THR A 70 -50.32 -20.17 -3.18
CA THR A 70 -49.63 -20.32 -4.47
C THR A 70 -48.86 -19.13 -5.04
N GLN A 71 -47.61 -18.95 -4.59
CA GLN A 71 -46.44 -18.65 -5.45
C GLN A 71 -45.12 -19.18 -4.83
N LEU A 72 -45.16 -20.41 -4.29
CA LEU A 72 -44.01 -21.10 -3.70
C LEU A 72 -43.66 -22.33 -4.55
N PHE A 73 -43.37 -22.16 -5.85
CA PHE A 73 -42.74 -23.20 -6.69
C PHE A 73 -42.18 -22.57 -7.97
N GLY A 74 -40.85 -22.58 -8.11
CA GLY A 74 -40.19 -22.59 -9.40
C GLY A 74 -39.17 -23.73 -9.40
N PRO A 75 -39.59 -25.00 -9.54
CA PRO A 75 -38.67 -26.08 -9.79
C PRO A 75 -38.21 -25.91 -11.23
N PHE A 76 -36.93 -25.61 -11.43
CA PHE A 76 -36.32 -25.37 -12.73
C PHE A 76 -37.10 -24.39 -13.62
N GLY A 77 -36.79 -23.09 -13.51
CA GLY A 77 -37.31 -22.10 -14.44
C GLY A 77 -37.14 -22.55 -15.89
N ALA A 78 -38.25 -22.59 -16.63
CA ALA A 78 -38.26 -22.80 -18.06
C ALA A 78 -37.57 -21.59 -18.71
N ALA A 79 -36.29 -21.75 -19.07
CA ALA A 79 -35.72 -20.94 -20.14
C ALA A 79 -36.55 -21.25 -21.39
N GLY A 80 -37.21 -20.22 -21.93
CA GLY A 80 -38.05 -20.33 -23.11
C GLY A 80 -37.32 -21.02 -24.26
N GLY A 81 -38.06 -21.83 -25.02
CA GLY A 81 -37.53 -22.49 -26.20
C GLY A 81 -36.98 -21.47 -27.20
N ALA A 82 -35.66 -21.43 -27.35
CA ALA A 82 -34.97 -20.84 -28.49
C ALA A 82 -33.52 -21.36 -28.53
N GLY A 83 -33.24 -22.29 -29.45
CA GLY A 83 -31.90 -22.59 -29.94
C GLY A 83 -30.94 -23.28 -28.97
N VAL A 84 -30.07 -24.11 -29.52
CA VAL A 84 -28.84 -24.56 -28.86
C VAL A 84 -28.08 -23.31 -28.42
N PRO A 85 -27.77 -23.11 -27.12
CA PRO A 85 -26.91 -22.01 -26.72
C PRO A 85 -25.52 -22.22 -27.34
N PRO A 86 -24.78 -21.14 -27.67
CA PRO A 86 -23.40 -21.27 -28.16
C PRO A 86 -22.53 -22.00 -27.13
N PRO A 87 -21.33 -22.51 -27.50
CA PRO A 87 -20.50 -23.30 -26.58
C PRO A 87 -20.02 -22.42 -25.43
N GLY A 88 -20.76 -22.44 -24.33
CA GLY A 88 -20.37 -21.86 -23.06
C GLY A 88 -19.54 -22.86 -22.23
N PRO A 89 -18.82 -22.38 -21.21
CA PRO A 89 -18.10 -23.25 -20.29
C PRO A 89 -19.07 -24.21 -19.58
N PHE A 90 -18.63 -25.46 -19.38
CA PHE A 90 -19.39 -26.45 -18.62
C PHE A 90 -19.41 -26.05 -17.14
N ARG A 91 -20.59 -25.63 -16.67
CA ARG A 91 -20.84 -25.09 -15.32
C ARG A 91 -22.04 -25.77 -14.65
N LEU A 92 -22.03 -25.74 -13.31
CA LEU A 92 -23.19 -26.07 -12.48
C LEU A 92 -24.29 -25.04 -12.72
N LEU A 93 -25.50 -25.52 -13.05
CA LEU A 93 -26.67 -24.68 -13.25
C LEU A 93 -27.45 -24.51 -11.95
N ALA A 94 -27.75 -25.63 -11.28
CA ALA A 94 -28.43 -25.69 -9.99
C ALA A 94 -28.23 -27.04 -9.29
N ALA A 95 -28.23 -27.03 -7.95
CA ALA A 95 -28.37 -28.22 -7.11
C ALA A 95 -29.65 -28.08 -6.26
N THR A 96 -30.39 -29.17 -6.06
CA THR A 96 -31.67 -29.17 -5.35
C THR A 96 -31.99 -30.55 -4.77
N HIS A 97 -32.78 -30.58 -3.71
CA HIS A 97 -33.47 -31.78 -3.24
C HIS A 97 -34.99 -31.73 -3.45
N GLY A 98 -35.46 -30.90 -4.38
CA GLY A 98 -36.87 -30.76 -4.73
C GLY A 98 -37.69 -29.85 -3.80
N PHE A 99 -37.31 -29.69 -2.53
CA PHE A 99 -37.97 -28.76 -1.58
C PHE A 99 -37.40 -27.34 -1.60
N GLY A 100 -36.19 -27.16 -2.15
CA GLY A 100 -35.49 -25.89 -2.22
C GLY A 100 -34.25 -25.97 -3.12
N GLN A 101 -33.70 -24.82 -3.47
CA GLN A 101 -32.42 -24.73 -4.18
C GLN A 101 -31.29 -24.78 -3.15
N LEU A 102 -30.33 -25.67 -3.35
CA LEU A 102 -29.10 -25.80 -2.56
C LEU A 102 -28.00 -24.91 -3.12
N LEU A 103 -27.81 -24.96 -4.44
CA LEU A 103 -26.86 -24.13 -5.19
C LEU A 103 -27.51 -23.65 -6.49
N PRO A 104 -27.13 -22.49 -7.04
CA PRO A 104 -26.37 -21.42 -6.38
C PRO A 104 -27.00 -20.96 -5.06
N HIS A 105 -26.18 -20.42 -4.15
CA HIS A 105 -26.69 -19.73 -2.97
C HIS A 105 -27.47 -18.48 -3.39
N ARG A 106 -28.32 -17.96 -2.50
CA ARG A 106 -29.20 -16.83 -2.80
C ARG A 106 -29.03 -15.72 -1.78
N VAL A 107 -29.07 -14.48 -2.27
CA VAL A 107 -28.98 -13.25 -1.47
C VAL A 107 -29.85 -12.18 -2.14
N PHE A 108 -30.33 -11.19 -1.40
CA PHE A 108 -31.01 -10.06 -2.04
C PHE A 108 -30.00 -9.15 -2.76
N GLU A 109 -30.40 -8.57 -3.88
CA GLU A 109 -29.63 -7.50 -4.53
C GLU A 109 -29.61 -6.28 -3.62
N LEU A 110 -28.45 -5.64 -3.46
CA LEU A 110 -28.33 -4.37 -2.74
C LEU A 110 -28.61 -3.19 -3.67
N ASP A 111 -29.28 -2.17 -3.14
CA ASP A 111 -29.41 -0.88 -3.84
C ASP A 111 -28.12 -0.04 -3.73
N GLY A 112 -28.07 1.09 -4.45
CA GLY A 112 -26.92 2.01 -4.40
C GLY A 112 -26.69 2.69 -3.04
N SER A 113 -27.51 2.40 -2.03
CA SER A 113 -27.34 2.82 -0.63
C SER A 113 -27.03 1.66 0.31
N GLY A 114 -26.77 0.45 -0.22
CA GLY A 114 -26.40 -0.73 0.55
C GLY A 114 -27.57 -1.41 1.28
N ASN A 115 -28.82 -1.14 0.89
CA ASN A 115 -29.99 -1.78 1.48
C ASN A 115 -30.49 -2.95 0.61
N PRO A 116 -30.93 -4.07 1.22
CA PRO A 116 -31.47 -5.19 0.46
C PRO A 116 -32.79 -4.82 -0.23
N THR A 117 -32.87 -5.15 -1.52
CA THR A 117 -34.09 -5.03 -2.31
C THR A 117 -34.95 -6.29 -2.20
N MET A 118 -36.06 -6.35 -2.94
CA MET A 118 -36.85 -7.58 -3.07
C MET A 118 -36.36 -8.52 -4.18
N GLN A 119 -35.35 -8.11 -4.96
CA GLN A 119 -34.79 -8.95 -6.02
C GLN A 119 -33.80 -9.94 -5.43
N VAL A 120 -33.93 -11.22 -5.79
CA VAL A 120 -33.01 -12.27 -5.34
C VAL A 120 -32.01 -12.55 -6.44
N VAL A 121 -30.72 -12.54 -6.08
CA VAL A 121 -29.59 -12.86 -6.94
C VAL A 121 -29.08 -14.26 -6.60
N ASP A 122 -28.83 -15.06 -7.63
CA ASP A 122 -28.10 -16.32 -7.51
C ASP A 122 -26.59 -16.02 -7.46
N VAL A 123 -25.90 -16.45 -6.39
CA VAL A 123 -24.46 -16.28 -6.22
C VAL A 123 -23.71 -17.23 -7.17
N ARG A 124 -23.26 -16.72 -8.32
CA ARG A 124 -22.59 -17.52 -9.36
C ARG A 124 -21.12 -17.14 -9.54
N SER A 125 -20.68 -16.09 -8.87
CA SER A 125 -19.32 -15.57 -8.87
C SER A 125 -18.95 -15.05 -7.48
N LEU A 126 -17.65 -14.90 -7.22
CA LEU A 126 -17.18 -14.27 -5.98
C LEU A 126 -17.56 -12.78 -5.92
N ALA A 127 -17.70 -12.11 -7.06
CA ALA A 127 -18.20 -10.73 -7.13
C ALA A 127 -19.64 -10.63 -6.62
N ASP A 128 -20.50 -11.60 -6.93
CA ASP A 128 -21.88 -11.61 -6.40
C ASP A 128 -21.91 -11.64 -4.86
N ILE A 129 -20.90 -12.26 -4.23
CA ILE A 129 -20.75 -12.25 -2.76
C ILE A 129 -20.32 -10.87 -2.28
N ILE A 130 -19.28 -10.29 -2.90
CA ILE A 130 -18.74 -8.97 -2.52
C ILE A 130 -19.80 -7.88 -2.67
N ASP A 131 -20.56 -7.90 -3.76
CA ASP A 131 -21.49 -6.84 -4.12
C ASP A 131 -22.82 -6.91 -3.34
N ASN A 132 -23.21 -8.08 -2.84
CA ASN A 132 -24.55 -8.29 -2.29
C ASN A 132 -24.60 -8.77 -0.82
N VAL A 133 -23.53 -9.35 -0.28
CA VAL A 133 -23.54 -9.86 1.11
C VAL A 133 -23.19 -8.73 2.07
N ALA A 134 -24.11 -8.43 2.98
CA ALA A 134 -23.93 -7.43 4.04
C ALA A 134 -24.45 -7.96 5.39
N ALA A 135 -24.09 -7.33 6.51
CA ALA A 135 -24.51 -7.78 7.84
C ALA A 135 -26.05 -7.79 8.02
N ASN A 136 -26.76 -6.90 7.32
CA ASN A 136 -28.22 -6.84 7.24
C ASN A 136 -28.80 -7.63 6.05
N ASN A 137 -27.95 -8.25 5.23
CA ASN A 137 -28.33 -9.03 4.04
C ASN A 137 -27.47 -10.31 3.94
N PRO A 138 -27.63 -11.26 4.88
CA PRO A 138 -26.88 -12.51 4.87
C PRO A 138 -27.34 -13.42 3.71
N ILE A 139 -26.49 -14.40 3.37
CA ILE A 139 -26.88 -15.46 2.43
C ILE A 139 -28.06 -16.22 3.03
N HIS A 140 -29.07 -16.52 2.21
CA HIS A 140 -30.28 -17.18 2.67
C HIS A 140 -30.02 -18.60 3.15
N ALA A 141 -30.68 -18.95 4.26
CA ALA A 141 -30.76 -20.31 4.75
C ALA A 141 -31.28 -21.27 3.67
N ILE A 142 -30.69 -22.46 3.66
CA ILE A 142 -31.13 -23.55 2.81
C ILE A 142 -32.30 -24.26 3.47
N GLN A 143 -33.29 -24.67 2.68
CA GLN A 143 -34.44 -25.43 3.17
C GLN A 143 -33.97 -26.86 3.56
N PRO A 144 -34.24 -27.37 4.77
CA PRO A 144 -33.89 -28.74 5.11
C PRO A 144 -34.83 -29.76 4.46
N TRP A 145 -34.40 -31.02 4.41
CA TRP A 145 -35.29 -32.14 4.06
C TRP A 145 -36.34 -32.38 5.16
N PRO A 146 -37.55 -32.84 4.82
CA PRO A 146 -38.49 -33.39 5.79
C PRO A 146 -37.90 -34.60 6.51
N GLN A 147 -38.34 -34.86 7.75
CA GLN A 147 -37.92 -36.05 8.52
C GLN A 147 -38.60 -37.36 8.03
N SER A 148 -39.59 -37.25 7.14
CA SER A 148 -40.28 -38.39 6.55
C SER A 148 -39.87 -38.56 5.09
N ALA A 149 -39.96 -39.79 4.57
CA ALA A 149 -39.75 -40.08 3.16
C ALA A 149 -40.90 -39.53 2.33
N THR A 150 -40.81 -38.24 2.02
CA THR A 150 -41.80 -37.51 1.22
C THR A 150 -41.13 -36.80 0.05
N LEU A 151 -41.94 -36.57 -0.99
CA LEU A 151 -41.59 -35.82 -2.19
C LEU A 151 -42.02 -34.35 -2.05
N PRO A 152 -41.56 -33.46 -2.95
CA PRO A 152 -41.88 -32.03 -2.91
C PRO A 152 -43.38 -31.68 -2.94
N ASN A 153 -44.21 -32.57 -3.47
CA ASN A 153 -45.68 -32.44 -3.49
C ASN A 153 -46.36 -32.87 -2.16
N GLY A 154 -45.58 -33.32 -1.17
CA GLY A 154 -46.06 -33.78 0.14
C GLY A 154 -46.52 -35.24 0.18
N LEU A 155 -46.41 -35.99 -0.91
CA LEU A 155 -46.73 -37.42 -0.97
C LEU A 155 -45.54 -38.27 -0.52
N GLY A 156 -45.78 -39.56 -0.21
CA GLY A 156 -44.71 -40.51 0.10
C GLY A 156 -43.80 -40.76 -1.11
N GLY A 157 -42.51 -40.92 -0.86
CA GLY A 157 -41.52 -41.28 -1.88
C GLY A 157 -40.09 -41.11 -1.36
N ASN A 158 -39.13 -41.73 -2.06
CA ASN A 158 -37.71 -41.57 -1.72
C ASN A 158 -37.29 -40.11 -1.78
N GLN A 159 -36.46 -39.72 -0.81
CA GLN A 159 -35.76 -38.43 -0.89
C GLN A 159 -34.73 -38.47 -2.02
N PHE A 160 -34.28 -37.32 -2.50
CA PHE A 160 -33.21 -37.27 -3.50
C PHE A 160 -32.42 -35.98 -3.38
N ILE A 161 -31.25 -35.99 -4.02
CA ILE A 161 -30.48 -34.79 -4.32
C ILE A 161 -30.09 -34.83 -5.80
N ALA A 162 -30.24 -33.71 -6.49
CA ALA A 162 -29.99 -33.58 -7.91
C ALA A 162 -29.11 -32.38 -8.21
N VAL A 163 -28.19 -32.53 -9.15
CA VAL A 163 -27.34 -31.46 -9.68
C VAL A 163 -27.49 -31.42 -11.19
N ARG A 164 -27.83 -30.24 -11.71
CA ARG A 164 -27.97 -29.99 -13.14
C ARG A 164 -26.82 -29.12 -13.63
N PHE A 165 -26.30 -29.47 -14.80
CA PHE A 165 -25.25 -28.74 -15.49
C PHE A 165 -25.78 -28.06 -16.75
N THR A 166 -24.95 -27.21 -17.32
CA THR A 166 -25.22 -26.48 -18.58
C THR A 166 -25.16 -27.37 -19.83
N GLY A 167 -24.57 -28.56 -19.73
CA GLY A 167 -24.50 -29.55 -20.81
C GLY A 167 -24.60 -30.99 -20.31
N ASP A 168 -24.68 -31.95 -21.23
CA ASP A 168 -24.83 -33.38 -20.91
C ASP A 168 -23.58 -33.94 -20.23
N ILE A 169 -23.75 -34.72 -19.16
CA ILE A 169 -22.63 -35.27 -18.38
C ILE A 169 -22.05 -36.51 -19.09
N ASP A 170 -20.72 -36.61 -19.18
CA ASP A 170 -20.06 -37.86 -19.57
C ASP A 170 -20.15 -38.87 -18.43
N LEU A 171 -21.00 -39.88 -18.63
CA LEU A 171 -21.26 -40.97 -17.67
C LEU A 171 -19.96 -41.64 -17.17
N THR A 172 -18.94 -41.75 -18.01
CA THR A 172 -17.69 -42.45 -17.68
C THR A 172 -16.81 -41.68 -16.70
N THR A 173 -17.10 -40.40 -16.48
CA THR A 173 -16.40 -39.57 -15.49
C THR A 173 -17.04 -39.60 -14.11
N VAL A 174 -18.29 -40.08 -14.00
CA VAL A 174 -19.07 -40.05 -12.74
C VAL A 174 -19.45 -41.45 -12.26
N LEU A 175 -19.95 -42.32 -13.15
CA LEU A 175 -20.46 -43.63 -12.79
C LEU A 175 -19.41 -44.73 -13.03
N ASP A 176 -19.23 -45.62 -12.05
CA ASP A 176 -18.35 -46.78 -12.17
C ASP A 176 -19.10 -47.99 -12.75
N SER A 177 -18.60 -48.51 -13.86
CA SER A 177 -19.13 -49.71 -14.52
C SER A 177 -18.65 -51.02 -13.89
N SER A 178 -17.65 -50.98 -13.00
CA SER A 178 -17.06 -52.18 -12.40
C SER A 178 -17.94 -52.77 -11.28
N VAL A 179 -17.83 -54.09 -11.05
CA VAL A 179 -18.49 -54.74 -9.91
C VAL A 179 -17.95 -54.21 -8.58
N ALA A 180 -16.68 -53.81 -8.52
CA ALA A 180 -16.08 -53.22 -7.33
C ALA A 180 -16.66 -51.84 -7.00
N GLY A 181 -17.03 -51.06 -8.02
CA GLY A 181 -17.65 -49.73 -7.88
C GLY A 181 -18.99 -49.72 -7.15
N GLN A 182 -19.68 -50.86 -7.07
CA GLN A 182 -20.91 -50.99 -6.29
C GLN A 182 -20.68 -50.79 -4.78
N ALA A 183 -19.46 -51.04 -4.27
CA ALA A 183 -19.10 -50.72 -2.89
C ALA A 183 -19.08 -49.20 -2.61
N SER A 184 -19.04 -48.38 -3.66
CA SER A 184 -19.15 -46.91 -3.61
C SER A 184 -20.42 -46.43 -4.31
N PHE A 185 -21.48 -47.25 -4.29
CA PHE A 185 -22.82 -46.90 -4.81
C PHE A 185 -22.82 -46.53 -6.30
N GLY A 186 -21.89 -47.11 -7.06
CA GLY A 186 -21.75 -46.88 -8.49
C GLY A 186 -21.08 -45.56 -8.86
N LEU A 187 -20.40 -44.89 -7.93
CA LEU A 187 -19.69 -43.62 -8.16
C LEU A 187 -18.17 -43.82 -8.27
N LEU A 188 -17.53 -43.06 -9.16
CA LEU A 188 -16.06 -43.01 -9.32
C LEU A 188 -15.36 -42.09 -8.32
N GLY A 189 -16.12 -41.31 -7.54
CA GLY A 189 -15.59 -40.35 -6.56
C GLY A 189 -15.38 -38.92 -7.08
N THR A 190 -15.67 -38.65 -8.37
CA THR A 190 -15.69 -37.27 -8.92
C THR A 190 -16.91 -36.47 -8.44
N ILE A 191 -18.01 -37.17 -8.18
CA ILE A 191 -19.14 -36.72 -7.36
C ILE A 191 -19.25 -37.67 -6.18
N THR A 192 -19.38 -37.12 -4.97
CA THR A 192 -19.54 -37.91 -3.74
C THR A 192 -20.73 -37.43 -2.94
N VAL A 193 -21.51 -38.36 -2.39
CA VAL A 193 -22.60 -38.07 -1.45
C VAL A 193 -22.29 -38.73 -0.11
N VAL A 194 -22.09 -37.91 0.92
CA VAL A 194 -21.66 -38.38 2.25
C VAL A 194 -22.51 -37.72 3.34
N ALA A 195 -22.73 -38.46 4.43
CA ALA A 195 -23.30 -37.93 5.66
C ALA A 195 -22.16 -37.62 6.63
N VAL A 196 -22.08 -36.37 7.07
CA VAL A 196 -21.06 -35.88 7.99
C VAL A 196 -21.70 -35.69 9.36
N ASN A 197 -21.10 -36.26 10.40
CA ASN A 197 -21.37 -35.86 11.77
C ASN A 197 -20.37 -34.74 12.15
N PRO A 198 -20.84 -33.51 12.34
CA PRO A 198 -20.01 -32.33 12.58
C PRO A 198 -19.39 -32.35 13.98
N ALA A 199 -20.08 -32.88 14.99
CA ALA A 199 -19.56 -32.99 16.35
C ALA A 199 -18.43 -34.02 16.49
N LEU A 200 -18.40 -35.05 15.64
CA LEU A 200 -17.41 -36.13 15.68
C LEU A 200 -16.42 -36.10 14.51
N GLY A 201 -16.62 -35.21 13.53
CA GLY A 201 -15.86 -35.17 12.27
C GLY A 201 -15.96 -36.45 11.42
N THR A 202 -16.90 -37.36 11.73
CA THR A 202 -17.01 -38.65 11.05
C THR A 202 -17.76 -38.50 9.74
N VAL A 203 -17.17 -39.02 8.66
CA VAL A 203 -17.75 -39.00 7.32
C VAL A 203 -18.17 -40.43 6.96
N VAL A 204 -19.45 -40.64 6.67
CA VAL A 204 -20.00 -41.94 6.29
C VAL A 204 -20.62 -41.82 4.90
N PRO A 205 -20.23 -42.65 3.92
CA PRO A 205 -20.91 -42.72 2.63
C PRO A 205 -22.41 -42.99 2.83
N VAL A 206 -23.28 -42.26 2.12
CA VAL A 206 -24.72 -42.51 2.19
C VAL A 206 -25.06 -43.72 1.32
N PRO A 207 -25.69 -44.79 1.84
CA PRO A 207 -26.20 -45.87 1.02
C PRO A 207 -27.22 -45.35 0.00
N GLY A 208 -26.99 -45.64 -1.27
CA GLY A 208 -27.91 -45.18 -2.31
C GLY A 208 -27.54 -45.60 -3.73
N ARG A 209 -28.23 -44.99 -4.69
CA ARG A 209 -28.01 -45.17 -6.12
C ARG A 209 -27.90 -43.83 -6.84
N ALA A 210 -26.93 -43.77 -7.74
CA ALA A 210 -26.70 -42.64 -8.62
C ALA A 210 -27.28 -42.89 -10.03
N PHE A 211 -27.89 -41.85 -10.60
CA PHE A 211 -28.48 -41.86 -11.92
C PHE A 211 -28.05 -40.61 -12.70
N ILE A 212 -27.84 -40.79 -14.00
CA ILE A 212 -27.67 -39.68 -14.96
C ILE A 212 -28.55 -39.96 -16.16
N GLY A 213 -29.43 -39.03 -16.51
CA GLY A 213 -30.36 -39.23 -17.62
C GLY A 213 -31.29 -40.44 -17.48
N GLY A 214 -31.63 -40.83 -16.24
CA GLY A 214 -32.42 -42.03 -15.94
C GLY A 214 -31.68 -43.35 -16.09
N ARG A 215 -30.35 -43.32 -16.17
CA ARG A 215 -29.49 -44.47 -16.43
C ARG A 215 -28.52 -44.71 -15.28
N THR A 216 -28.25 -45.98 -14.99
CA THR A 216 -27.24 -46.42 -14.01
C THR A 216 -26.66 -47.79 -14.42
N TYR A 217 -25.49 -48.15 -13.87
CA TYR A 217 -24.87 -49.46 -14.10
C TYR A 217 -25.38 -50.46 -13.05
N ALA A 218 -26.16 -51.46 -13.50
CA ALA A 218 -26.79 -52.45 -12.62
C ALA A 218 -27.09 -53.77 -13.36
N GLY A 219 -27.49 -54.79 -12.61
CA GLY A 219 -27.85 -56.12 -13.14
C GLY A 219 -26.70 -57.13 -13.15
N THR A 220 -26.79 -58.15 -14.00
CA THR A 220 -25.79 -59.23 -14.05
C THR A 220 -24.53 -58.78 -14.79
N SER A 221 -23.36 -58.92 -14.15
CA SER A 221 -22.08 -58.53 -14.76
C SER A 221 -21.73 -59.37 -16.00
N VAL A 222 -21.23 -58.69 -17.04
CA VAL A 222 -20.66 -59.29 -18.25
C VAL A 222 -19.20 -58.82 -18.38
N GLY A 223 -18.25 -59.75 -18.33
CA GLY A 223 -16.82 -59.41 -18.47
C GLY A 223 -16.22 -58.59 -17.32
N GLY A 224 -16.82 -58.63 -16.12
CA GLY A 224 -16.37 -57.86 -14.95
C GLY A 224 -16.92 -56.43 -14.87
N GLN A 225 -17.76 -56.04 -15.84
CA GLN A 225 -18.49 -54.78 -15.85
C GLN A 225 -20.00 -55.04 -15.76
N LEU A 226 -20.74 -54.09 -15.20
CA LEU A 226 -22.20 -54.09 -15.14
C LEU A 226 -22.75 -53.40 -16.40
N PRO A 227 -23.87 -53.87 -16.97
CA PRO A 227 -24.47 -53.22 -18.11
C PRO A 227 -25.12 -51.88 -17.71
N LEU A 228 -25.03 -50.89 -18.61
CA LEU A 228 -25.74 -49.61 -18.44
C LEU A 228 -27.23 -49.82 -18.76
N GLN A 229 -28.10 -49.63 -17.76
CA GLN A 229 -29.53 -49.82 -17.88
C GLN A 229 -30.27 -48.47 -17.77
N THR A 230 -31.41 -48.34 -18.46
CA THR A 230 -32.30 -47.18 -18.33
C THR A 230 -33.48 -47.58 -17.44
N TRP A 231 -33.44 -47.17 -16.17
CA TRP A 231 -34.41 -47.58 -15.15
C TRP A 231 -35.71 -46.78 -15.25
N PHE A 232 -35.63 -45.53 -15.70
CA PHE A 232 -36.80 -44.68 -15.94
C PHE A 232 -36.51 -43.68 -17.06
N SER A 233 -37.57 -43.12 -17.64
CA SER A 233 -37.45 -42.10 -18.68
C SER A 233 -38.64 -41.16 -18.68
N ALA A 234 -38.45 -39.97 -19.26
CA ALA A 234 -39.53 -39.02 -19.47
C ALA A 234 -40.42 -39.46 -20.66
N SER A 235 -41.70 -39.70 -20.41
CA SER A 235 -42.68 -40.06 -21.44
C SER A 235 -44.02 -39.36 -21.18
N GLY A 236 -44.57 -38.68 -22.21
CA GLY A 236 -45.86 -38.00 -22.08
C GLY A 236 -45.91 -36.84 -21.07
N GLY A 237 -44.75 -36.26 -20.71
CA GLY A 237 -44.66 -35.21 -19.69
C GLY A 237 -44.65 -35.72 -18.25
N GLN A 238 -44.48 -37.03 -18.05
CA GLN A 238 -44.32 -37.67 -16.74
C GLN A 238 -43.07 -38.54 -16.73
N LEU A 239 -42.55 -38.81 -15.53
CA LEU A 239 -41.48 -39.77 -15.34
C LEU A 239 -42.09 -41.17 -15.20
N VAL A 240 -41.59 -42.13 -15.98
CA VAL A 240 -42.15 -43.50 -16.00
C VAL A 240 -41.01 -44.51 -15.84
N ALA A 241 -41.18 -45.43 -14.88
CA ALA A 241 -40.28 -46.57 -14.69
C ALA A 241 -40.31 -47.50 -15.92
N ASN A 242 -39.15 -48.04 -16.29
CA ASN A 242 -39.03 -48.93 -17.45
C ASN A 242 -39.47 -50.35 -17.07
N PRO A 243 -40.61 -50.86 -17.57
CA PRO A 243 -41.13 -52.17 -17.19
C PRO A 243 -40.27 -53.35 -17.70
N GLY A 244 -39.28 -53.08 -18.55
CA GLY A 244 -38.33 -54.09 -19.04
C GLY A 244 -37.09 -54.28 -18.17
N ILE A 245 -36.95 -53.51 -17.08
CA ILE A 245 -35.84 -53.63 -16.12
C ILE A 245 -36.43 -54.06 -14.78
N ASP A 246 -36.17 -55.32 -14.43
CA ASP A 246 -36.57 -56.02 -13.21
C ASP A 246 -35.43 -57.02 -12.94
N ASN A 247 -34.41 -56.58 -12.20
CA ASN A 247 -33.18 -57.35 -12.01
C ASN A 247 -33.32 -58.40 -10.89
N ASP A 248 -34.23 -58.20 -9.94
CA ASP A 248 -34.50 -59.13 -8.83
C ASP A 248 -35.60 -60.16 -9.14
N GLN A 249 -36.31 -59.97 -10.26
CA GLN A 249 -37.37 -60.84 -10.79
C GLN A 249 -38.60 -60.92 -9.90
N ASP A 250 -38.90 -59.87 -9.14
CA ASP A 250 -40.05 -59.81 -8.25
C ASP A 250 -41.36 -59.37 -8.96
N GLY A 251 -41.26 -58.95 -10.24
CA GLY A 251 -42.37 -58.48 -11.06
C GLY A 251 -42.68 -56.99 -10.89
N VAL A 252 -41.87 -56.27 -10.13
CA VAL A 252 -41.87 -54.82 -9.96
C VAL A 252 -40.70 -54.25 -10.75
N PRO A 253 -40.90 -53.23 -11.60
CA PRO A 253 -39.76 -52.61 -12.28
C PRO A 253 -38.81 -51.96 -11.26
N ASP A 254 -37.49 -52.22 -11.34
CA ASP A 254 -36.50 -51.67 -10.39
C ASP A 254 -36.53 -50.13 -10.30
N GLY A 255 -36.95 -49.48 -11.38
CA GLY A 255 -37.11 -48.02 -11.43
C GLY A 255 -38.36 -47.49 -10.74
N LEU A 256 -39.27 -48.35 -10.29
CA LEU A 256 -40.47 -47.99 -9.53
C LEU A 256 -40.07 -47.60 -8.10
N GLY A 257 -40.55 -46.46 -7.62
CA GLY A 257 -40.13 -45.89 -6.33
C GLY A 257 -39.09 -44.78 -6.47
N PHE A 258 -38.41 -44.66 -7.62
CA PHE A 258 -37.64 -43.46 -7.94
C PHE A 258 -38.55 -42.22 -7.89
N PRO A 259 -38.08 -41.05 -7.37
CA PRO A 259 -38.90 -39.84 -7.23
C PRO A 259 -39.73 -39.49 -8.48
N GLY A 260 -41.06 -39.62 -8.38
CA GLY A 260 -42.01 -39.28 -9.46
C GLY A 260 -42.36 -40.41 -10.43
N THR A 261 -41.83 -41.62 -10.28
CA THR A 261 -42.13 -42.78 -11.15
C THR A 261 -43.35 -43.59 -10.72
N GLU A 262 -43.79 -43.45 -9.46
CA GLU A 262 -44.98 -44.14 -8.95
C GLU A 262 -46.27 -43.43 -9.36
N PRO A 263 -47.39 -44.17 -9.51
CA PRO A 263 -48.68 -43.58 -9.82
C PRO A 263 -49.07 -42.45 -8.84
N ALA A 264 -49.43 -41.29 -9.40
CA ALA A 264 -49.84 -40.10 -8.65
C ALA A 264 -48.77 -39.45 -7.74
N THR A 265 -47.48 -39.84 -7.85
CA THR A 265 -46.37 -39.21 -7.10
C THR A 265 -45.65 -38.09 -7.86
N SER A 266 -46.06 -37.83 -9.11
CA SER A 266 -45.49 -36.76 -9.96
C SER A 266 -45.52 -35.40 -9.27
N PHE A 267 -44.45 -34.63 -9.46
CA PHE A 267 -44.29 -33.28 -8.93
C PHE A 267 -43.65 -32.38 -9.96
N ALA A 268 -43.82 -31.07 -9.79
CA ALA A 268 -43.30 -30.11 -10.75
C ALA A 268 -41.77 -30.23 -10.86
N GLY A 269 -41.28 -30.52 -12.08
CA GLY A 269 -39.85 -30.68 -12.38
C GLY A 269 -39.29 -32.10 -12.30
N ASP A 270 -40.11 -33.11 -11.96
CA ASP A 270 -39.70 -34.53 -11.92
C ASP A 270 -39.09 -35.04 -13.24
N VAL A 271 -39.63 -34.62 -14.39
CA VAL A 271 -39.13 -34.95 -15.73
C VAL A 271 -37.66 -34.54 -15.94
N LEU A 272 -37.19 -33.50 -15.26
CA LEU A 272 -35.82 -33.00 -15.40
C LEU A 272 -34.80 -33.88 -14.67
N LEU A 273 -35.25 -34.80 -13.80
CA LEU A 273 -34.41 -35.81 -13.17
C LEU A 273 -33.93 -36.88 -14.18
N ALA A 274 -34.64 -37.07 -15.29
CA ALA A 274 -34.21 -37.94 -16.40
C ALA A 274 -33.41 -37.20 -17.49
N ASN A 275 -32.99 -35.95 -17.26
CA ASN A 275 -32.19 -35.21 -18.23
C ASN A 275 -30.72 -35.69 -18.21
N PRO A 276 -30.06 -35.90 -19.37
CA PRO A 276 -28.64 -36.30 -19.43
C PRO A 276 -27.66 -35.28 -18.81
N ALA A 277 -28.06 -34.02 -18.66
CA ALA A 277 -27.34 -32.97 -17.94
C ALA A 277 -27.59 -32.96 -16.43
N THR A 278 -28.37 -33.91 -15.89
CA THR A 278 -28.73 -33.99 -14.47
C THR A 278 -28.16 -35.25 -13.85
N PHE A 279 -27.39 -35.09 -12.79
CA PHE A 279 -27.02 -36.13 -11.83
C PHE A 279 -28.09 -36.20 -10.74
N VAL A 280 -28.53 -37.40 -10.35
CA VAL A 280 -29.46 -37.62 -9.25
C VAL A 280 -28.94 -38.73 -8.35
N PHE A 281 -28.98 -38.52 -7.05
CA PHE A 281 -28.69 -39.54 -6.05
C PHE A 281 -29.91 -39.76 -5.16
N VAL A 282 -30.28 -41.03 -4.97
CA VAL A 282 -31.44 -41.47 -4.19
C VAL A 282 -30.91 -42.40 -3.08
N PRO A 283 -31.28 -42.20 -1.80
CA PRO A 283 -30.96 -43.14 -0.74
C PRO A 283 -31.63 -44.48 -1.02
N ASP A 284 -30.87 -45.56 -0.83
CA ASP A 284 -31.27 -46.93 -1.11
C ASP A 284 -30.35 -47.89 -0.31
N ALA A 285 -30.72 -48.16 0.93
CA ALA A 285 -29.97 -48.93 1.89
C ALA A 285 -30.32 -50.42 1.86
N ASP A 286 -31.55 -50.78 1.49
CA ASP A 286 -32.00 -52.16 1.34
C ASP A 286 -31.89 -52.70 -0.10
N GLY A 287 -31.62 -51.83 -1.07
CA GLY A 287 -31.48 -52.16 -2.48
C GLY A 287 -32.79 -52.14 -3.26
N ASP A 288 -33.91 -51.73 -2.64
CA ASP A 288 -35.25 -51.67 -3.21
C ASP A 288 -35.82 -50.24 -3.13
N LEU A 289 -35.95 -49.57 -4.28
CA LEU A 289 -36.50 -48.22 -4.33
C LEU A 289 -37.99 -48.16 -3.96
N ALA A 290 -38.74 -49.26 -3.89
CA ALA A 290 -40.15 -49.24 -3.53
C ALA A 290 -40.39 -49.01 -2.01
N THR A 291 -39.37 -49.12 -1.15
CA THR A 291 -39.54 -49.03 0.32
C THR A 291 -39.49 -47.61 0.90
N HIS A 292 -39.24 -46.60 0.05
CA HIS A 292 -39.20 -45.16 0.38
C HIS A 292 -38.31 -44.82 1.57
N GLU A 293 -37.09 -44.42 1.27
CA GLU A 293 -36.07 -44.10 2.24
C GLU A 293 -35.80 -42.58 2.37
N THR A 294 -35.24 -42.22 3.53
CA THR A 294 -34.74 -40.88 3.84
C THR A 294 -33.22 -40.88 3.89
N PHE A 295 -32.61 -39.73 3.64
CA PHE A 295 -31.22 -39.53 4.05
C PHE A 295 -31.07 -39.66 5.59
N PRO A 296 -29.88 -40.01 6.10
CA PRO A 296 -29.65 -40.12 7.55
C PRO A 296 -29.93 -38.82 8.31
N ALA A 297 -30.83 -38.85 9.29
CA ALA A 297 -31.13 -37.71 10.15
C ALA A 297 -30.03 -37.41 11.19
N GLY A 298 -29.99 -36.17 11.66
CA GLY A 298 -29.00 -35.70 12.65
C GLY A 298 -27.57 -35.60 12.10
N ARG A 299 -27.42 -35.55 10.77
CA ARG A 299 -26.16 -35.38 10.05
C ARG A 299 -26.36 -34.39 8.90
N GLU A 300 -25.27 -33.74 8.50
CA GLU A 300 -25.23 -32.93 7.30
C GLU A 300 -24.99 -33.84 6.10
N ILE A 301 -25.83 -33.76 5.09
CA ILE A 301 -25.68 -34.50 3.84
C ILE A 301 -24.97 -33.60 2.84
N ARG A 302 -23.79 -34.00 2.42
CA ARG A 302 -22.95 -33.27 1.48
C ARG A 302 -22.91 -33.97 0.14
N LEU A 303 -23.17 -33.21 -0.91
CA LEU A 303 -22.85 -33.57 -2.28
C LEU A 303 -21.71 -32.68 -2.77
N GLN A 304 -20.55 -33.29 -2.99
CA GLN A 304 -19.38 -32.62 -3.51
C GLN A 304 -19.20 -32.96 -4.99
N VAL A 305 -18.98 -31.95 -5.82
CA VAL A 305 -18.72 -32.05 -7.25
C VAL A 305 -17.32 -31.49 -7.53
N SER A 306 -16.42 -32.35 -8.02
CA SER A 306 -15.07 -31.94 -8.42
C SER A 306 -15.04 -31.39 -9.85
N THR A 307 -13.97 -30.67 -10.19
CA THR A 307 -13.71 -30.19 -11.55
C THR A 307 -13.45 -31.32 -12.57
N ALA A 308 -13.26 -32.56 -12.09
CA ALA A 308 -13.05 -33.75 -12.91
C ALA A 308 -14.33 -34.28 -13.59
N VAL A 309 -15.50 -33.69 -13.33
CA VAL A 309 -16.73 -34.00 -14.09
C VAL A 309 -16.65 -33.37 -15.46
N HIS A 310 -16.86 -34.17 -16.52
CA HIS A 310 -16.78 -33.69 -17.90
C HIS A 310 -18.16 -33.67 -18.57
N SER A 311 -18.31 -32.80 -19.58
CA SER A 311 -19.43 -32.91 -20.51
C SER A 311 -19.17 -33.93 -21.62
N THR A 312 -20.25 -34.40 -22.25
CA THR A 312 -20.22 -35.31 -23.42
C THR A 312 -19.64 -34.56 -24.62
N GLY A 313 -18.30 -34.47 -24.70
CA GLY A 313 -17.60 -33.73 -25.75
C GLY A 313 -16.38 -32.90 -25.33
N GLY A 314 -16.01 -32.84 -24.04
CA GLY A 314 -14.64 -32.45 -23.66
C GLY A 314 -14.41 -31.47 -22.50
N PRO A 315 -15.17 -30.38 -22.27
CA PRO A 315 -14.83 -29.43 -21.22
C PRO A 315 -15.08 -30.01 -19.80
N THR A 316 -14.10 -29.79 -18.93
CA THR A 316 -14.19 -30.02 -17.48
C THR A 316 -15.09 -28.99 -16.82
N LEU A 317 -15.63 -29.33 -15.65
CA LEU A 317 -16.42 -28.40 -14.84
C LEU A 317 -15.54 -27.22 -14.40
N ALA A 318 -16.04 -25.99 -14.59
CA ALA A 318 -15.28 -24.77 -14.34
C ALA A 318 -14.94 -24.55 -12.85
N ASP A 319 -15.92 -24.78 -11.97
CA ASP A 319 -15.82 -24.50 -10.53
C ASP A 319 -16.25 -25.74 -9.73
N PRO A 320 -15.51 -26.13 -8.67
CA PRO A 320 -15.98 -27.16 -7.75
C PRO A 320 -17.21 -26.63 -6.98
N ALA A 321 -18.07 -27.55 -6.55
CA ALA A 321 -19.29 -27.22 -5.85
C ALA A 321 -19.53 -28.14 -4.65
N LEU A 322 -20.05 -27.59 -3.56
CA LEU A 322 -20.45 -28.33 -2.38
C LEU A 322 -21.90 -27.93 -2.02
N ALA A 323 -22.84 -28.81 -2.32
CA ALA A 323 -24.21 -28.66 -1.87
C ALA A 323 -24.38 -29.41 -0.53
N ALA A 324 -24.92 -28.74 0.48
CA ALA A 324 -25.16 -29.36 1.77
C ALA A 324 -26.52 -28.97 2.35
N ALA A 325 -27.14 -29.91 3.09
CA ALA A 325 -28.38 -29.70 3.83
C ALA A 325 -28.56 -30.80 4.90
N THR A 326 -29.55 -30.64 5.77
CA THR A 326 -29.86 -31.57 6.87
C THR A 326 -31.26 -32.17 6.73
N VAL A 327 -31.47 -33.34 7.33
CA VAL A 327 -32.80 -33.98 7.43
C VAL A 327 -33.45 -33.58 8.75
N GLY A 328 -34.51 -32.78 8.66
CA GLY A 328 -35.10 -32.06 9.78
C GLY A 328 -34.43 -30.70 10.05
N PRO A 329 -34.83 -30.00 11.12
CA PRO A 329 -34.25 -28.71 11.47
C PRO A 329 -32.72 -28.79 11.61
N ASP A 330 -32.05 -27.77 11.09
CA ASP A 330 -30.61 -27.65 11.23
C ASP A 330 -30.24 -27.08 12.61
N THR A 331 -29.82 -27.98 13.51
CA THR A 331 -29.38 -27.64 14.87
C THR A 331 -27.90 -27.96 15.07
N ILE A 332 -27.19 -28.23 13.97
CA ILE A 332 -25.80 -28.59 13.96
C ILE A 332 -24.97 -27.32 14.14
N ALA A 333 -23.91 -27.39 14.95
CA ALA A 333 -23.00 -26.26 15.10
C ALA A 333 -21.88 -26.36 14.06
N PRO A 334 -21.50 -25.24 13.40
CA PRO A 334 -20.36 -25.22 12.52
C PRO A 334 -19.07 -25.35 13.31
N GLU A 335 -18.09 -26.10 12.81
CA GLU A 335 -16.78 -26.24 13.43
C GLU A 335 -15.66 -26.20 12.40
N VAL A 336 -14.43 -25.90 12.84
CA VAL A 336 -13.25 -26.15 12.02
C VAL A 336 -13.08 -27.66 11.89
N ARG A 337 -12.88 -28.15 10.67
CA ARG A 337 -12.73 -29.58 10.42
C ARG A 337 -11.36 -30.07 10.93
N PHE A 338 -11.27 -31.28 11.47
CA PHE A 338 -10.02 -31.91 11.91
C PHE A 338 -9.64 -33.10 11.01
N VAL A 339 -8.35 -33.37 10.89
CA VAL A 339 -7.89 -34.67 10.35
C VAL A 339 -7.92 -35.73 11.45
N PRO A 340 -8.23 -37.01 11.14
CA PRO A 340 -8.17 -38.08 12.14
C PRO A 340 -6.77 -38.18 12.76
N PHE A 341 -6.68 -38.02 14.08
CA PHE A 341 -5.42 -38.03 14.86
C PHE A 341 -4.42 -36.89 14.56
N GLY A 342 -4.85 -35.80 13.92
CA GLY A 342 -4.02 -34.60 13.71
C GLY A 342 -4.74 -33.31 14.08
N GLY A 343 -4.24 -32.17 13.60
CA GLY A 343 -4.74 -30.85 13.97
C GLY A 343 -5.97 -30.38 13.16
N PRO A 344 -6.40 -29.12 13.39
CA PRO A 344 -7.43 -28.50 12.58
C PRO A 344 -6.95 -28.35 11.14
N LEU A 345 -7.86 -28.47 10.18
CA LEU A 345 -7.62 -28.25 8.74
C LEU A 345 -7.50 -26.76 8.44
N ILE A 346 -6.37 -26.21 8.89
CA ILE A 346 -5.89 -24.87 8.63
C ILE A 346 -4.52 -25.03 7.98
N SER A 347 -4.34 -24.46 6.78
CA SER A 347 -3.08 -24.58 6.03
C SER A 347 -2.63 -23.21 5.51
N PRO A 348 -1.38 -22.78 5.77
CA PRO A 348 -0.35 -23.47 6.57
C PRO A 348 -0.72 -23.65 8.04
N GLY A 349 -0.17 -24.68 8.68
CA GLY A 349 -0.54 -25.07 10.05
C GLY A 349 0.26 -26.26 10.57
N ASP A 350 -0.15 -26.83 11.71
CA ASP A 350 0.44 -28.01 12.35
C ASP A 350 1.97 -27.96 12.55
N GLY A 351 2.52 -26.74 12.72
CA GLY A 351 3.94 -26.50 12.91
C GLY A 351 4.76 -26.52 11.61
N ASP A 352 4.14 -26.28 10.46
CA ASP A 352 4.84 -26.05 9.19
C ASP A 352 5.95 -25.00 9.36
N VAL A 353 7.11 -25.21 8.74
CA VAL A 353 8.26 -24.30 8.80
C VAL A 353 8.70 -23.88 7.40
N GLY A 354 9.34 -22.72 7.26
CA GLY A 354 9.81 -22.22 5.96
C GLY A 354 8.68 -21.76 5.05
N VAL A 355 7.54 -21.38 5.63
CA VAL A 355 6.37 -20.89 4.90
C VAL A 355 6.67 -19.51 4.29
N ASP A 356 6.24 -19.27 3.06
CA ASP A 356 6.38 -17.94 2.44
C ASP A 356 5.61 -16.88 3.28
N PRO A 357 6.26 -15.81 3.77
CA PRO A 357 5.58 -14.78 4.55
C PRO A 357 4.45 -14.04 3.81
N GLY A 358 4.38 -14.13 2.47
CA GLY A 358 3.26 -13.63 1.66
C GLY A 358 2.09 -14.62 1.50
N THR A 359 2.09 -15.76 2.20
CA THR A 359 1.06 -16.79 2.04
C THR A 359 -0.33 -16.35 2.49
N SER A 360 -1.37 -16.91 1.85
CA SER A 360 -2.73 -16.91 2.39
C SER A 360 -2.94 -18.10 3.32
N ILE A 361 -3.91 -18.01 4.22
CA ILE A 361 -4.30 -19.10 5.12
C ILE A 361 -5.61 -19.70 4.62
N ARG A 362 -5.69 -21.02 4.50
CA ARG A 362 -6.91 -21.75 4.12
C ARG A 362 -7.52 -22.40 5.34
N VAL A 363 -8.82 -22.21 5.55
CA VAL A 363 -9.57 -22.79 6.68
C VAL A 363 -10.74 -23.62 6.14
N VAL A 364 -10.84 -24.88 6.59
CA VAL A 364 -11.89 -25.81 6.18
C VAL A 364 -12.88 -26.04 7.32
N PHE A 365 -14.17 -25.87 7.05
CA PHE A 365 -15.25 -25.98 8.02
C PHE A 365 -16.13 -27.23 7.82
N THR A 366 -16.84 -27.60 8.88
CA THR A 366 -17.78 -28.73 8.90
C THR A 366 -19.14 -28.43 8.31
N GLU A 367 -19.40 -27.22 7.80
CA GLU A 367 -20.57 -26.86 6.99
C GLU A 367 -20.40 -25.48 6.31
N PRO A 368 -21.29 -25.10 5.37
CA PRO A 368 -21.37 -23.75 4.82
C PRO A 368 -21.56 -22.63 5.86
N LEU A 369 -20.73 -21.59 5.82
CA LEU A 369 -20.80 -20.43 6.72
C LEU A 369 -21.32 -19.16 6.05
N GLN A 370 -21.78 -18.23 6.87
CA GLN A 370 -21.98 -16.83 6.45
C GLN A 370 -20.61 -16.17 6.22
N PRO A 371 -20.34 -15.61 5.03
CA PRO A 371 -19.04 -15.01 4.72
C PRO A 371 -18.56 -13.98 5.76
N LEU A 372 -19.44 -13.07 6.17
CA LEU A 372 -19.12 -12.03 7.15
C LEU A 372 -18.94 -12.54 8.59
N SER A 373 -19.30 -13.79 8.87
CA SER A 373 -18.97 -14.40 10.16
C SER A 373 -17.51 -14.88 10.23
N VAL A 374 -16.86 -15.07 9.07
CA VAL A 374 -15.45 -15.50 8.98
C VAL A 374 -14.50 -14.30 9.00
N GLY A 375 -14.79 -13.26 8.22
CA GLY A 375 -13.98 -12.03 8.14
C GLY A 375 -14.53 -11.02 7.14
N SER A 376 -13.82 -9.89 6.96
CA SER A 376 -14.19 -8.84 6.01
C SER A 376 -14.09 -9.32 4.55
N LEU A 377 -14.98 -8.85 3.68
CA LEU A 377 -14.90 -9.07 2.23
C LEU A 377 -13.91 -8.07 1.60
N PRO A 378 -13.24 -8.41 0.49
CA PRO A 378 -12.35 -7.49 -0.22
C PRO A 378 -13.14 -6.52 -1.12
N ASP A 379 -13.81 -5.56 -0.50
CA ASP A 379 -14.65 -4.54 -1.16
C ASP A 379 -13.87 -3.27 -1.58
N GLY A 380 -12.54 -3.31 -1.47
CA GLY A 380 -11.66 -2.17 -1.71
C GLY A 380 -11.36 -1.33 -0.46
N SER A 381 -12.02 -1.60 0.66
CA SER A 381 -11.65 -1.05 1.97
C SER A 381 -10.61 -1.93 2.68
N PHE A 382 -9.88 -1.35 3.63
CA PHE A 382 -8.93 -2.11 4.45
C PHE A 382 -9.69 -3.06 5.40
N PRO A 383 -9.31 -4.35 5.50
CA PRO A 383 -10.03 -5.32 6.33
C PRO A 383 -9.94 -5.04 7.84
N GLY A 384 -11.03 -5.27 8.57
CA GLY A 384 -11.02 -5.23 10.04
C GLY A 384 -10.46 -6.50 10.68
N LEU A 385 -10.26 -6.48 12.00
CA LEU A 385 -9.98 -7.70 12.76
C LEU A 385 -11.23 -8.59 12.80
N SER A 386 -11.07 -9.88 12.48
CA SER A 386 -12.17 -10.83 12.57
C SER A 386 -12.45 -11.18 14.05
N PRO A 387 -13.73 -11.14 14.48
CA PRO A 387 -14.09 -11.63 15.81
C PRO A 387 -13.98 -13.16 15.90
N ALA A 388 -13.98 -13.87 14.77
CA ALA A 388 -14.06 -15.32 14.73
C ALA A 388 -12.71 -16.01 14.58
N ILE A 389 -11.81 -15.46 13.78
CA ILE A 389 -10.48 -16.03 13.57
C ILE A 389 -9.44 -14.96 13.88
N ALA A 390 -8.58 -15.24 14.85
CA ALA A 390 -7.40 -14.44 15.16
C ALA A 390 -6.19 -15.05 14.44
N VAL A 391 -5.56 -14.26 13.58
CA VAL A 391 -4.26 -14.56 13.00
C VAL A 391 -3.24 -13.69 13.71
N ARG A 392 -2.22 -14.29 14.32
CA ARG A 392 -1.31 -13.61 15.24
C ARG A 392 0.13 -13.93 14.92
N PHE A 393 1.04 -12.99 15.08
CA PHE A 393 2.48 -13.27 15.03
C PHE A 393 3.25 -12.43 16.05
N GLY A 394 4.50 -12.79 16.28
CA GLY A 394 5.40 -12.08 17.18
C GLY A 394 5.66 -12.79 18.52
N PRO A 395 6.61 -12.28 19.31
CA PRO A 395 7.11 -12.98 20.48
C PRO A 395 6.16 -12.88 21.69
N PRO A 396 6.29 -13.76 22.69
CA PRO A 396 5.49 -13.70 23.91
C PRO A 396 5.61 -12.34 24.61
N GLY A 397 4.54 -11.55 24.62
CA GLY A 397 4.49 -10.18 25.17
C GLY A 397 4.29 -9.07 24.13
N TYR A 398 4.49 -9.37 22.84
CA TYR A 398 4.35 -8.43 21.72
C TYR A 398 3.62 -9.08 20.53
N VAL A 399 2.49 -9.73 20.81
CA VAL A 399 1.70 -10.44 19.80
C VAL A 399 0.86 -9.44 19.00
N THR A 400 0.91 -9.55 17.68
CA THR A 400 0.17 -8.70 16.74
C THR A 400 -0.99 -9.45 16.13
N ASP A 401 -2.20 -8.90 16.18
CA ASP A 401 -3.34 -9.40 15.41
C ASP A 401 -3.28 -8.89 13.96
N VAL A 402 -3.41 -9.80 12.99
CA VAL A 402 -3.33 -9.52 11.56
C VAL A 402 -4.74 -9.45 10.98
N PRO A 403 -5.18 -8.27 10.49
CA PRO A 403 -6.41 -8.17 9.73
C PRO A 403 -6.28 -8.89 8.39
N PHE A 404 -7.38 -9.46 7.91
CA PHE A 404 -7.41 -10.20 6.65
C PHE A 404 -8.77 -10.07 5.98
N THR A 405 -8.78 -10.19 4.66
CA THR A 405 -10.02 -10.43 3.92
C THR A 405 -10.28 -11.93 3.85
N ALA A 406 -11.55 -12.33 3.90
CA ALA A 406 -11.97 -13.72 3.82
C ALA A 406 -12.90 -13.91 2.62
N LEU A 407 -12.51 -14.78 1.69
CA LEU A 407 -13.38 -15.21 0.59
C LEU A 407 -13.50 -16.73 0.57
N PRO A 408 -14.67 -17.27 0.20
CA PRO A 408 -14.77 -18.69 -0.08
C PRO A 408 -13.93 -19.04 -1.32
N ALA A 409 -13.37 -20.24 -1.37
CA ALA A 409 -12.54 -20.69 -2.49
C ALA A 409 -13.34 -20.85 -3.80
N SER A 410 -14.66 -20.97 -3.72
CA SER A 410 -15.60 -21.07 -4.84
C SER A 410 -16.92 -20.38 -4.46
N PRO A 411 -17.65 -19.75 -5.40
CA PRO A 411 -19.01 -19.23 -5.14
C PRO A 411 -20.01 -20.33 -4.75
N PHE A 412 -19.66 -21.60 -4.94
CA PHE A 412 -20.50 -22.77 -4.64
C PHE A 412 -19.98 -23.60 -3.45
N ASP A 413 -18.97 -23.13 -2.72
CA ASP A 413 -18.42 -23.80 -1.55
C ASP A 413 -18.12 -22.79 -0.45
N LEU A 414 -19.12 -22.55 0.41
CA LEU A 414 -19.00 -21.71 1.60
C LEU A 414 -18.44 -22.47 2.81
N SER A 415 -17.81 -23.64 2.62
CA SER A 415 -17.15 -24.39 3.71
C SER A 415 -15.63 -24.28 3.69
N LEU A 416 -15.05 -23.68 2.66
CA LEU A 416 -13.61 -23.50 2.49
C LEU A 416 -13.31 -22.02 2.25
N TYR A 417 -12.61 -21.38 3.18
CA TYR A 417 -12.23 -19.97 3.07
C TYR A 417 -10.73 -19.79 2.87
N VAL A 418 -10.38 -18.81 2.05
CA VAL A 418 -9.04 -18.27 1.88
C VAL A 418 -8.99 -16.93 2.60
N LEU A 419 -8.17 -16.87 3.64
CA LEU A 419 -7.86 -15.66 4.38
C LEU A 419 -6.62 -15.02 3.75
N THR A 420 -6.78 -13.80 3.23
CA THR A 420 -5.69 -13.02 2.64
C THR A 420 -5.25 -11.96 3.65
N PRO A 421 -4.08 -12.11 4.28
CA PRO A 421 -3.55 -11.12 5.22
C PRO A 421 -3.45 -9.74 4.58
N ALA A 422 -3.71 -8.69 5.35
CA ALA A 422 -3.59 -7.32 4.86
C ALA A 422 -2.13 -6.90 4.60
N PHE A 423 -1.18 -7.56 5.25
CA PHE A 423 0.26 -7.37 5.07
C PHE A 423 0.98 -8.71 5.25
N ALA A 424 2.18 -8.81 4.68
CA ALA A 424 3.02 -10.01 4.78
C ALA A 424 3.47 -10.24 6.24
N PHE A 425 3.58 -11.50 6.63
CA PHE A 425 4.19 -11.89 7.89
C PHE A 425 5.69 -11.55 7.89
N PRO A 426 6.33 -11.34 9.06
CA PRO A 426 7.77 -11.14 9.11
C PRO A 426 8.52 -12.42 8.69
N GLY A 427 9.72 -12.26 8.14
CA GLY A 427 10.62 -13.39 7.87
C GLY A 427 11.29 -13.98 9.12
N GLU A 428 12.01 -15.08 8.94
CA GLU A 428 12.85 -15.73 9.96
C GLU A 428 13.96 -14.77 10.47
N GLY A 429 13.85 -14.39 11.74
CA GLY A 429 14.88 -13.64 12.47
C GLY A 429 15.89 -14.55 13.19
N PRO A 430 16.99 -14.00 13.74
CA PRO A 430 18.03 -14.80 14.40
C PRO A 430 17.53 -15.50 15.66
N ALA A 431 17.63 -16.83 15.71
CA ALA A 431 17.09 -17.69 16.77
C ALA A 431 17.72 -17.52 18.18
N GLY A 432 18.83 -16.75 18.30
CA GLY A 432 19.65 -16.67 19.51
C GLY A 432 19.46 -15.43 20.39
N LEU A 433 18.64 -14.46 19.99
CA LEU A 433 18.45 -13.21 20.73
C LEU A 433 17.31 -13.30 21.76
N ALA A 434 17.29 -12.36 22.71
CA ALA A 434 16.42 -12.36 23.89
C ALA A 434 14.90 -12.40 23.60
N CYS A 435 14.48 -12.21 22.34
CA CYS A 435 13.10 -12.03 21.94
C CYS A 435 12.41 -13.30 21.42
N GLY A 436 13.15 -14.36 21.10
CA GLY A 436 12.57 -15.57 20.48
C GLY A 436 12.18 -15.40 18.99
N PRO A 437 11.54 -16.42 18.38
CA PRO A 437 11.26 -16.46 16.94
C PRO A 437 10.10 -15.52 16.54
N PHE A 438 10.37 -14.55 15.67
CA PHE A 438 9.38 -13.61 15.11
C PHE A 438 8.53 -14.19 14.00
N ASN A 439 9.04 -15.23 13.34
CA ASN A 439 8.42 -15.89 12.20
C ASN A 439 7.26 -16.80 12.57
N ARG A 440 6.98 -17.00 13.86
CA ARG A 440 5.85 -17.82 14.28
C ARG A 440 4.53 -17.06 14.10
N VAL A 441 3.62 -17.68 13.36
CA VAL A 441 2.24 -17.23 13.14
C VAL A 441 1.29 -18.23 13.81
N ASP A 442 0.53 -17.78 14.81
CA ASP A 442 -0.54 -18.54 15.45
C ASP A 442 -1.89 -18.21 14.79
N VAL A 443 -2.69 -19.23 14.49
CA VAL A 443 -4.05 -19.09 13.96
C VAL A 443 -5.02 -19.72 14.95
N ALA A 444 -5.95 -18.93 15.48
CA ALA A 444 -6.90 -19.38 16.49
C ALA A 444 -8.34 -19.00 16.11
N VAL A 445 -9.27 -19.91 16.35
CA VAL A 445 -10.71 -19.72 16.12
C VAL A 445 -11.43 -19.59 17.47
N ASN A 446 -12.22 -18.54 17.61
CA ASN A 446 -12.97 -18.22 18.82
C ASN A 446 -14.32 -18.96 18.85
N PRO A 447 -14.73 -19.53 19.99
CA PRO A 447 -16.06 -20.15 20.11
C PRO A 447 -17.18 -19.10 20.07
N GLY A 448 -18.32 -19.46 19.51
CA GLY A 448 -19.57 -18.68 19.52
C GLY A 448 -19.65 -17.54 18.48
N THR A 449 -18.77 -17.53 17.48
CA THR A 449 -18.59 -16.38 16.57
C THR A 449 -18.81 -16.71 15.10
N LEU A 450 -18.39 -17.89 14.65
CA LEU A 450 -18.70 -18.38 13.30
C LEU A 450 -20.19 -18.71 13.23
N GLN A 451 -20.85 -18.33 12.15
CA GLN A 451 -22.27 -18.57 11.93
C GLN A 451 -22.49 -19.38 10.65
N ASP A 452 -23.28 -20.44 10.75
CA ASP A 452 -23.79 -21.16 9.58
C ASP A 452 -24.90 -20.36 8.87
N LEU A 453 -25.49 -20.95 7.82
CA LEU A 453 -26.56 -20.29 7.06
C LEU A 453 -27.89 -20.14 7.82
N VAL A 454 -28.08 -20.83 8.96
CA VAL A 454 -29.28 -20.78 9.82
C VAL A 454 -29.03 -20.11 11.17
N GLN A 455 -27.85 -19.51 11.36
CA GLN A 455 -27.39 -18.79 12.55
C GLN A 455 -27.05 -19.65 13.79
N ASN A 456 -26.77 -20.95 13.62
CA ASN A 456 -26.07 -21.69 14.69
C ASN A 456 -24.62 -21.23 14.77
N THR A 457 -24.03 -21.32 15.96
CA THR A 457 -22.65 -20.88 16.21
C THR A 457 -21.73 -22.00 16.63
N ASN A 458 -20.45 -21.87 16.28
CA ASN A 458 -19.42 -22.83 16.67
C ASN A 458 -19.27 -22.90 18.19
N GLN A 459 -18.95 -24.07 18.72
CA GLN A 459 -18.79 -24.30 20.16
C GLN A 459 -17.34 -24.52 20.55
N LEU A 460 -16.53 -25.09 19.65
CA LEU A 460 -15.13 -25.41 19.93
C LEU A 460 -14.21 -24.24 19.54
N ALA A 461 -13.07 -24.20 20.22
CA ALA A 461 -11.93 -23.41 19.81
C ALA A 461 -10.96 -24.33 19.05
N ALA A 462 -10.48 -23.88 17.89
CA ALA A 462 -9.42 -24.54 17.14
C ALA A 462 -8.20 -23.63 17.13
N ALA A 463 -7.00 -24.19 17.25
CA ALA A 463 -5.78 -23.42 17.15
C ALA A 463 -4.67 -24.22 16.47
N THR A 464 -3.83 -23.54 15.71
CA THR A 464 -2.66 -24.07 15.03
C THR A 464 -1.58 -22.99 14.96
N PHE A 465 -0.38 -23.34 14.51
CA PHE A 465 0.67 -22.38 14.20
C PHE A 465 1.53 -22.86 13.02
N PHE A 466 2.27 -21.94 12.41
CA PHE A 466 3.33 -22.21 11.46
C PHE A 466 4.46 -21.19 11.62
N GLU A 467 5.63 -21.46 11.07
CA GLU A 467 6.78 -20.58 11.07
C GLU A 467 7.14 -20.18 9.63
N THR A 468 7.23 -18.89 9.37
CA THR A 468 7.67 -18.36 8.08
C THR A 468 9.16 -18.59 7.86
N GLY A 469 9.57 -18.67 6.59
CA GLY A 469 10.96 -18.73 6.17
C GLY A 469 11.57 -17.34 5.99
N ALA A 470 12.63 -17.26 5.18
CA ALA A 470 13.23 -15.99 4.81
C ALA A 470 12.20 -15.05 4.15
N GLY A 471 12.17 -13.79 4.58
CA GLY A 471 11.14 -12.82 4.20
C GLY A 471 11.48 -11.42 4.70
N PRO A 472 10.75 -10.37 4.28
CA PRO A 472 11.02 -9.01 4.76
C PRO A 472 11.00 -8.98 6.30
N GLY A 473 12.03 -8.39 6.90
CA GLY A 473 12.02 -8.10 8.32
C GLY A 473 11.24 -6.82 8.60
N LEU A 474 10.99 -6.57 9.88
CA LEU A 474 10.41 -5.33 10.35
C LEU A 474 11.50 -4.25 10.36
N VAL A 475 11.16 -3.05 9.92
CA VAL A 475 12.13 -1.97 9.72
C VAL A 475 11.80 -0.79 10.62
N ASN A 476 12.85 -0.18 11.14
CA ASN A 476 12.78 1.06 11.91
C ASN A 476 14.07 1.84 11.64
N ALA A 477 14.06 2.53 10.51
CA ALA A 477 15.20 3.27 9.99
C ALA A 477 15.30 4.68 10.62
N PRO A 478 16.51 5.25 10.75
CA PRO A 478 16.63 6.69 10.97
C PRO A 478 15.97 7.45 9.82
N VAL A 479 15.55 8.68 10.10
CA VAL A 479 14.84 9.53 9.14
C VAL A 479 15.66 10.78 8.86
N ALA A 480 15.38 11.45 7.74
CA ALA A 480 16.06 12.68 7.40
C ALA A 480 15.79 13.74 8.50
N PRO A 481 16.78 14.57 8.87
CA PRO A 481 18.05 14.81 8.18
C PRO A 481 19.19 13.82 8.51
N ASP A 482 18.96 12.87 9.41
CA ASP A 482 20.00 11.97 9.94
C ASP A 482 20.18 10.68 9.11
N ALA A 483 19.75 10.67 7.85
CA ALA A 483 19.72 9.48 7.02
C ALA A 483 20.06 9.77 5.56
N ILE A 484 20.84 8.88 4.94
CA ILE A 484 20.99 8.81 3.47
C ILE A 484 20.32 7.53 2.98
N TYR A 485 19.53 7.65 1.91
CA TYR A 485 18.83 6.52 1.30
C TYR A 485 19.63 6.03 0.10
N ALA A 486 19.72 4.72 -0.06
CA ALA A 486 20.51 4.11 -1.13
C ALA A 486 19.72 3.01 -1.82
N ALA A 487 19.68 3.04 -3.15
CA ALA A 487 19.09 1.99 -3.96
C ALA A 487 20.18 1.13 -4.61
N THR A 488 19.94 -0.18 -4.64
CA THR A 488 20.77 -1.16 -5.34
C THR A 488 20.08 -1.63 -6.61
N VAL A 489 20.89 -1.96 -7.62
CA VAL A 489 20.45 -2.50 -8.90
C VAL A 489 21.00 -3.90 -9.12
N GLY A 490 20.38 -4.67 -10.02
CA GLY A 490 20.80 -6.02 -10.38
C GLY A 490 19.69 -7.03 -10.22
N ALA A 491 20.03 -8.28 -9.90
CA ALA A 491 19.06 -9.38 -9.80
C ALA A 491 18.11 -9.26 -8.59
N THR A 492 18.54 -8.54 -7.54
CA THR A 492 17.76 -8.30 -6.32
C THR A 492 17.83 -6.81 -5.97
N PRO A 493 17.10 -5.94 -6.70
CA PRO A 493 17.09 -4.51 -6.40
C PRO A 493 16.54 -4.27 -5.00
N SER A 494 17.13 -3.35 -4.27
CA SER A 494 16.76 -3.11 -2.87
C SER A 494 16.95 -1.67 -2.44
N LEU A 495 16.26 -1.27 -1.36
CA LEU A 495 16.55 -0.04 -0.63
C LEU A 495 17.28 -0.34 0.68
N ALA A 496 18.23 0.51 1.00
CA ALA A 496 18.97 0.53 2.26
C ALA A 496 19.03 1.98 2.79
N VAL A 497 19.25 2.11 4.09
CA VAL A 497 19.39 3.41 4.77
C VAL A 497 20.71 3.45 5.51
N ILE A 498 21.43 4.56 5.40
CA ILE A 498 22.68 4.84 6.11
C ILE A 498 22.36 5.77 7.28
N ASP A 499 22.77 5.42 8.48
CA ASP A 499 22.59 6.22 9.69
C ASP A 499 23.69 7.29 9.85
N LEU A 500 23.29 8.53 10.07
CA LEU A 500 24.18 9.67 10.32
C LEU A 500 24.16 10.16 11.78
N ASN A 501 23.17 9.78 12.59
CA ASN A 501 23.10 10.14 14.01
C ASN A 501 23.99 9.19 14.83
N GLY A 502 23.91 7.90 14.51
CA GLY A 502 24.71 6.81 15.08
C GLY A 502 24.42 6.43 16.53
N PHE A 503 23.30 6.89 17.08
CA PHE A 503 22.83 6.51 18.41
C PHE A 503 21.40 5.94 18.42
N GLY A 504 20.83 5.49 17.29
CA GLY A 504 19.47 4.93 17.21
C GLY A 504 19.28 3.60 17.97
N ALA A 505 18.05 3.22 18.37
CA ALA A 505 17.76 2.04 19.23
C ALA A 505 17.90 0.67 18.54
N SER A 506 19.10 0.38 18.06
CA SER A 506 19.56 -0.91 17.57
C SER A 506 18.85 -1.50 16.35
N THR A 507 19.57 -1.54 15.22
CA THR A 507 19.59 -2.72 14.31
C THR A 507 21.03 -3.12 14.01
N GLY A 508 21.83 -3.27 15.06
CA GLY A 508 22.98 -4.17 15.07
C GLY A 508 22.61 -5.41 15.88
N ASP A 509 23.62 -6.12 16.40
CA ASP A 509 23.40 -7.10 17.46
C ASP A 509 23.03 -6.35 18.77
N PRO A 510 21.81 -6.48 19.30
CA PRO A 510 21.36 -5.76 20.49
C PRO A 510 21.97 -6.33 21.79
N THR A 511 22.94 -7.24 21.73
CA THR A 511 23.63 -7.72 22.93
C THR A 511 24.29 -6.56 23.66
N PHE A 512 23.68 -6.17 24.79
CA PHE A 512 24.26 -5.22 25.72
C PHE A 512 25.57 -5.77 26.28
N ASP A 513 26.68 -5.10 25.98
CA ASP A 513 27.96 -5.31 26.66
C ASP A 513 28.60 -3.94 26.97
N PHE A 514 29.39 -3.89 28.04
CA PHE A 514 30.23 -2.75 28.39
C PHE A 514 31.45 -2.61 27.45
N SER A 515 31.60 -3.48 26.46
CA SER A 515 32.65 -3.44 25.44
C SER A 515 32.12 -2.96 24.09
N LEU A 516 32.87 -2.06 23.44
CA LEU A 516 32.58 -1.60 22.07
C LEU A 516 33.02 -2.68 21.08
N SER A 517 32.07 -3.47 20.59
CA SER A 517 32.32 -4.54 19.62
C SER A 517 31.71 -4.18 18.25
N GLU A 518 32.43 -4.53 17.18
CA GLU A 518 31.96 -4.26 15.81
C GLU A 518 30.62 -4.98 15.55
N GLY A 519 29.65 -4.25 15.02
CA GLY A 519 28.29 -4.76 14.74
C GLY A 519 27.31 -4.65 15.91
N HIS A 520 27.75 -4.29 17.12
CA HIS A 520 26.84 -3.96 18.22
C HIS A 520 26.29 -2.54 18.06
N SER A 521 25.09 -2.28 18.59
CA SER A 521 24.52 -0.94 18.58
C SER A 521 25.27 0.02 19.53
N ASN A 522 25.52 1.24 19.05
CA ASN A 522 26.04 2.34 19.88
C ASN A 522 25.01 2.96 20.84
N TYR A 523 23.74 2.57 20.77
CA TYR A 523 22.67 3.11 21.61
C TYR A 523 22.97 3.10 23.12
N PRO A 524 23.51 2.02 23.74
CA PRO A 524 23.80 2.02 25.17
C PRO A 524 24.82 3.07 25.61
N ASN A 525 25.62 3.58 24.67
CA ASN A 525 26.62 4.62 24.88
C ASN A 525 26.08 6.03 24.61
N ASN A 526 24.80 6.17 24.22
CA ASN A 526 24.17 7.48 24.05
C ASN A 526 24.18 8.24 25.40
N PRO A 527 24.75 9.46 25.47
CA PRO A 527 24.77 10.29 26.68
C PRO A 527 23.40 10.50 27.35
N ASN A 528 22.33 10.63 26.56
CA ASN A 528 20.97 10.80 27.07
C ASN A 528 20.44 9.52 27.76
N VAL A 529 20.89 8.34 27.33
CA VAL A 529 20.55 7.06 27.96
C VAL A 529 21.46 6.83 29.18
N HIS A 530 22.77 6.96 28.99
CA HIS A 530 23.78 6.60 29.98
C HIS A 530 23.81 7.55 31.20
N PHE A 531 23.76 8.87 30.97
CA PHE A 531 23.91 9.85 32.06
C PHE A 531 22.58 10.33 32.64
N GLN A 532 21.50 10.39 31.84
CA GLN A 532 20.20 10.86 32.33
C GLN A 532 19.32 9.71 32.85
N GLY A 533 19.44 8.50 32.26
CA GLY A 533 18.72 7.30 32.69
C GLY A 533 17.23 7.54 32.90
N THR A 534 16.70 7.20 34.08
CA THR A 534 15.28 7.37 34.43
C THR A 534 14.85 8.81 34.71
N SER A 535 15.74 9.79 34.53
CA SER A 535 15.41 11.21 34.72
C SER A 535 14.59 11.78 33.55
N LEU A 536 14.64 11.10 32.39
CA LEU A 536 13.77 11.35 31.25
C LEU A 536 12.41 10.68 31.49
N LEU A 537 11.34 11.26 30.94
CA LEU A 537 9.97 10.75 31.12
C LEU A 537 9.30 10.57 29.75
N PRO A 538 8.99 9.34 29.30
CA PRO A 538 9.44 8.09 29.89
C PRO A 538 10.96 7.96 29.82
N PRO A 539 11.56 7.14 30.69
CA PRO A 539 12.97 6.80 30.64
C PRO A 539 13.38 6.25 29.26
N LEU A 540 14.47 6.76 28.69
CA LEU A 540 15.12 6.09 27.57
C LEU A 540 15.84 4.85 28.07
N ALA A 541 15.54 3.69 27.49
CA ALA A 541 16.16 2.41 27.82
C ALA A 541 16.80 1.79 26.56
N PRO A 542 17.92 1.05 26.69
CA PRO A 542 18.47 0.24 25.61
C PRO A 542 17.46 -0.73 25.05
N GLY A 543 17.42 -0.83 23.72
CA GLY A 543 16.77 -1.94 23.03
C GLY A 543 17.33 -3.27 23.52
N SER A 544 16.48 -4.27 23.56
CA SER A 544 16.87 -5.65 23.90
C SER A 544 16.65 -6.60 22.72
N CYS A 545 16.16 -6.06 21.59
CA CYS A 545 15.77 -6.81 20.42
C CYS A 545 16.12 -6.15 19.08
N THR A 546 16.19 -6.95 18.01
CA THR A 546 16.34 -6.43 16.62
C THR A 546 15.11 -5.71 16.11
N VAL A 547 13.94 -5.91 16.74
CA VAL A 547 12.72 -5.12 16.45
C VAL A 547 12.75 -3.73 17.07
N ASP A 548 13.73 -3.41 17.92
CA ASP A 548 13.84 -2.06 18.46
C ASP A 548 14.36 -1.08 17.39
N GLY A 549 15.03 -1.55 16.32
CA GLY A 549 15.28 -0.76 15.11
C GLY A 549 16.50 0.18 15.09
N GLY A 550 17.23 0.39 13.99
CA GLY A 550 18.22 1.48 13.92
C GLY A 550 19.43 1.22 13.05
N SER A 551 20.63 1.20 13.62
CA SER A 551 21.87 0.81 12.95
C SER A 551 22.89 0.37 14.02
N ALA A 552 24.08 -0.05 13.62
CA ALA A 552 25.18 -0.29 14.58
C ALA A 552 25.84 1.02 15.05
N GLY A 553 25.67 2.12 14.31
CA GLY A 553 26.29 3.41 14.57
C GLY A 553 26.37 4.29 13.32
N VAL A 554 27.11 5.40 13.42
CA VAL A 554 27.31 6.32 12.30
C VAL A 554 27.96 5.64 11.11
N PHE A 555 27.51 5.96 9.90
CA PHE A 555 27.97 5.40 8.62
C PHE A 555 27.79 3.88 8.52
N THR A 556 26.87 3.31 9.30
CA THR A 556 26.46 1.92 9.16
C THR A 556 25.09 1.84 8.50
N LEU A 557 24.82 0.69 7.86
CA LEU A 557 23.51 0.42 7.29
C LEU A 557 22.53 0.07 8.41
N THR A 558 21.31 0.58 8.28
CA THR A 558 20.15 0.07 9.01
C THR A 558 19.89 -1.36 8.58
N LEU A 559 19.61 -2.23 9.55
CA LEU A 559 19.20 -3.60 9.33
C LEU A 559 17.72 -3.75 9.67
N ASP A 560 17.07 -4.77 9.14
CA ASP A 560 15.71 -5.16 9.56
C ASP A 560 15.75 -6.09 10.78
N SER A 561 14.59 -6.54 11.26
CA SER A 561 14.50 -7.51 12.36
C SER A 561 15.23 -8.84 12.09
N ASN A 562 15.59 -9.12 10.83
CA ASN A 562 16.31 -10.31 10.39
C ASN A 562 17.80 -10.05 10.20
N LEU A 563 18.29 -8.88 10.63
CA LEU A 563 19.68 -8.42 10.46
C LEU A 563 20.09 -8.28 8.98
N ASP A 564 19.15 -7.99 8.09
CA ASP A 564 19.42 -7.72 6.67
C ASP A 564 19.35 -6.21 6.38
N ALA A 565 20.34 -5.68 5.67
CA ALA A 565 20.38 -4.26 5.29
C ALA A 565 19.46 -3.90 4.13
N ARG A 566 18.89 -4.90 3.44
CA ARG A 566 17.99 -4.72 2.29
C ARG A 566 16.55 -4.59 2.77
N LEU A 567 16.22 -3.39 3.24
CA LEU A 567 14.96 -3.05 3.91
C LEU A 567 13.75 -3.18 2.97
N VAL A 568 13.92 -2.84 1.69
CA VAL A 568 12.94 -3.12 0.62
C VAL A 568 13.58 -4.05 -0.38
N ARG A 569 12.85 -5.06 -0.85
CA ARG A 569 13.34 -6.08 -1.79
C ARG A 569 12.19 -6.72 -2.59
N PRO A 570 12.48 -7.48 -3.65
CA PRO A 570 11.43 -8.18 -4.40
C PRO A 570 10.62 -9.09 -3.47
N PRO A 571 9.30 -9.21 -3.67
CA PRO A 571 8.52 -8.67 -4.80
C PRO A 571 7.99 -7.24 -4.61
N LEU A 572 8.32 -6.52 -3.52
CA LEU A 572 7.79 -5.17 -3.27
C LEU A 572 8.17 -4.18 -4.37
N VAL A 573 9.38 -4.35 -4.92
CA VAL A 573 9.93 -3.60 -6.05
C VAL A 573 10.61 -4.56 -7.03
N ARG A 574 10.60 -4.22 -8.31
CA ARG A 574 11.26 -4.93 -9.41
C ARG A 574 12.45 -4.16 -9.98
N SER A 575 12.49 -2.86 -9.75
CA SER A 575 13.59 -1.96 -10.08
C SER A 575 13.49 -0.69 -9.24
N LEU A 576 14.58 0.03 -9.12
CA LEU A 576 14.66 1.32 -8.43
C LEU A 576 15.52 2.25 -9.29
N GLY A 577 14.90 3.26 -9.89
CA GLY A 577 15.57 4.22 -10.77
C GLY A 577 16.03 5.47 -10.03
N ASP A 578 15.10 6.11 -9.33
CA ASP A 578 15.28 7.40 -8.69
C ASP A 578 14.36 7.51 -7.46
N MET A 579 14.68 8.41 -6.53
CA MET A 579 13.97 8.55 -5.25
C MET A 579 13.94 10.00 -4.75
N MET A 580 12.86 10.40 -4.07
CA MET A 580 12.75 11.68 -3.35
C MET A 580 11.88 11.56 -2.09
N LEU A 581 12.19 12.36 -1.06
CA LEU A 581 11.36 12.50 0.15
C LEU A 581 10.40 13.69 0.02
N GLY A 582 9.12 13.50 0.35
CA GLY A 582 8.12 14.56 0.40
C GLY A 582 7.82 15.03 1.82
N HIS A 583 6.56 15.40 2.07
CA HIS A 583 6.04 15.78 3.38
C HIS A 583 6.37 14.76 4.49
N ALA A 584 6.47 15.26 5.71
CA ALA A 584 6.65 14.41 6.88
C ALA A 584 5.33 13.69 7.21
N LEU A 585 5.44 12.44 7.62
CA LEU A 585 4.31 11.55 7.89
C LEU A 585 3.56 11.96 9.16
N ASP A 586 4.18 12.73 10.07
CA ASP A 586 3.56 13.16 11.32
C ASP A 586 2.38 14.10 11.10
N GLY A 587 2.38 14.89 10.02
CA GLY A 587 1.25 15.72 9.62
C GLY A 587 0.05 14.94 9.06
N THR A 588 0.20 13.64 8.76
CA THR A 588 -0.85 12.82 8.12
C THR A 588 -1.28 11.61 8.95
N PHE A 589 -0.38 10.99 9.72
CA PHE A 589 -0.68 9.74 10.44
C PHE A 589 -0.99 9.94 11.92
N ASP A 590 -0.46 10.99 12.56
CA ASP A 590 -0.61 11.23 14.00
C ASP A 590 -1.76 12.19 14.36
N ASP A 591 -2.63 12.57 13.42
CA ASP A 591 -3.79 13.45 13.68
C ASP A 591 -4.85 13.55 12.55
N ALA A 592 -4.69 12.87 11.41
CA ALA A 592 -5.59 13.12 10.27
C ALA A 592 -6.93 12.39 10.37
N PRO A 593 -8.00 12.93 9.75
CA PRO A 593 -9.20 12.16 9.47
C PRO A 593 -8.93 11.01 8.48
N ALA A 594 -9.94 10.15 8.30
CA ALA A 594 -9.86 8.99 7.39
C ALA A 594 -9.35 9.41 5.99
N PRO A 595 -8.51 8.57 5.33
CA PRO A 595 -8.24 7.16 5.65
C PRO A 595 -7.00 6.87 6.51
N PHE A 596 -6.19 7.87 6.88
CA PHE A 596 -4.85 7.63 7.47
C PHE A 596 -4.77 7.72 9.00
N GLY A 597 -5.77 8.33 9.66
CA GLY A 597 -5.78 8.45 11.12
C GLY A 597 -6.14 7.17 11.88
N CYS A 598 -5.64 7.05 13.10
CA CYS A 598 -5.99 6.01 14.06
C CYS A 598 -7.49 6.05 14.44
N GLN A 599 -8.32 5.25 13.76
CA GLN A 599 -9.75 5.12 14.09
C GLN A 599 -10.04 4.27 15.34
N ALA A 600 -9.03 3.70 15.99
CA ALA A 600 -9.21 2.83 17.15
C ALA A 600 -8.63 3.44 18.44
N GLY A 601 -9.47 4.18 19.16
CA GLY A 601 -9.41 4.23 20.61
C GLY A 601 -8.51 5.30 21.24
N GLY A 602 -8.96 6.56 21.19
CA GLY A 602 -8.65 7.57 22.21
C GLY A 602 -7.16 7.93 22.33
N GLY A 603 -6.55 8.31 21.21
CA GLY A 603 -5.18 8.80 21.14
C GLY A 603 -4.86 9.88 22.20
N ASN A 604 -3.58 10.03 22.49
CA ASN A 604 -3.07 11.11 23.32
C ASN A 604 -3.60 12.44 22.75
N VAL A 605 -4.57 13.09 23.40
CA VAL A 605 -5.14 14.33 22.87
C VAL A 605 -4.15 15.50 22.97
N CYS A 606 -3.04 15.30 23.68
CA CYS A 606 -1.89 16.21 23.68
C CYS A 606 -0.99 15.99 22.48
N ALA A 607 -1.32 15.05 21.61
CA ALA A 607 -0.70 14.85 20.33
C ALA A 607 -1.66 15.40 19.26
N LEU A 608 -2.37 16.51 19.50
CA LEU A 608 -3.21 17.20 18.50
C LEU A 608 -2.46 18.40 17.90
N ASP A 609 -2.55 18.58 16.59
CA ASP A 609 -2.02 19.69 15.80
C ASP A 609 -2.25 21.10 16.38
N GLY A 610 -3.38 21.34 17.04
CA GLY A 610 -3.69 22.62 17.69
C GLY A 610 -2.83 22.93 18.93
N LEU A 611 -2.10 21.95 19.45
CA LEU A 611 -1.24 22.07 20.64
C LEU A 611 0.25 22.08 20.31
N LYS A 612 0.63 21.67 19.09
CA LYS A 612 2.00 21.78 18.58
C LYS A 612 2.31 23.23 18.21
N ILE A 613 3.42 23.75 18.74
CA ILE A 613 3.91 25.10 18.51
C ILE A 613 5.19 25.02 17.67
N VAL A 614 5.08 25.36 16.39
CA VAL A 614 6.26 25.49 15.53
C VAL A 614 6.76 26.93 15.56
N SER A 615 7.81 27.15 16.35
CA SER A 615 8.53 28.42 16.44
C SER A 615 10.02 28.13 16.47
N THR A 616 10.75 28.66 15.49
CA THR A 616 12.18 28.43 15.31
C THR A 616 12.97 29.68 15.67
N ALA A 617 14.07 29.51 16.40
CA ALA A 617 15.13 30.49 16.56
C ALA A 617 16.41 30.00 15.86
N LEU A 618 17.35 30.90 15.62
CA LEU A 618 18.69 30.52 15.17
C LEU A 618 19.47 29.98 16.37
N GLY A 619 19.70 28.67 16.41
CA GLY A 619 20.50 27.99 17.45
C GLY A 619 22.00 27.95 17.12
N GLY A 620 22.35 28.28 15.88
CA GLY A 620 23.72 28.39 15.39
C GLY A 620 23.76 29.21 14.10
N PRO A 621 24.94 29.32 13.46
CA PRO A 621 25.08 29.94 12.14
C PRO A 621 24.07 29.43 11.10
N ASN A 622 23.86 28.10 11.00
CA ASN A 622 23.00 27.46 10.01
C ASN A 622 22.21 26.25 10.57
N THR A 623 21.75 26.39 11.81
CA THR A 623 20.89 25.40 12.47
C THR A 623 19.72 26.13 13.13
N LEU A 624 18.52 25.55 13.04
CA LEU A 624 17.34 26.03 13.74
C LEU A 624 17.18 25.28 15.07
N GLU A 625 16.79 26.01 16.11
CA GLU A 625 16.39 25.45 17.41
C GLU A 625 14.95 25.87 17.76
N PRO A 626 14.27 25.20 18.69
CA PRO A 626 12.99 25.67 19.20
C PRO A 626 13.10 27.02 19.94
N ASP A 627 12.23 27.98 19.60
CA ASP A 627 12.20 29.35 20.19
C ASP A 627 11.45 29.38 21.54
N GLY A 628 11.97 28.68 22.54
CA GLY A 628 11.46 28.62 23.92
C GLY A 628 10.04 28.01 24.07
N PRO A 629 9.58 27.73 25.30
CA PRO A 629 8.34 26.96 25.53
C PRO A 629 7.04 27.67 25.12
N THR A 630 7.08 28.95 24.73
CA THR A 630 5.90 29.79 24.42
C THR A 630 6.00 30.50 23.07
N GLY A 631 6.59 29.84 22.06
CA GLY A 631 6.77 30.39 20.72
C GLY A 631 5.46 30.79 19.99
N ILE A 632 5.60 31.26 18.75
CA ILE A 632 4.45 31.64 17.92
C ILE A 632 3.62 30.40 17.55
N LEU A 633 2.31 30.47 17.73
CA LEU A 633 1.38 29.38 17.45
C LEU A 633 1.06 29.29 15.95
N THR A 634 1.42 28.16 15.34
CA THR A 634 0.90 27.76 14.02
C THR A 634 0.33 26.35 14.16
N PRO A 635 -1.00 26.21 14.29
CA PRO A 635 -1.65 24.90 14.40
C PRO A 635 -1.36 24.01 13.18
N GLY A 636 -1.03 22.74 13.42
CA GLY A 636 -1.00 21.69 12.39
C GLY A 636 0.14 21.71 11.40
N ALA A 637 1.32 22.15 11.83
CA ALA A 637 2.54 22.02 11.03
C ALA A 637 3.23 20.67 11.29
N GLU A 638 3.77 20.08 10.23
CA GLU A 638 4.63 18.90 10.26
C GLU A 638 5.94 19.15 11.03
N ASN A 639 6.64 18.08 11.44
CA ASN A 639 7.93 18.20 12.10
C ASN A 639 8.96 18.76 11.12
N LEU A 640 9.79 19.69 11.60
CA LEU A 640 10.76 20.35 10.73
C LEU A 640 11.92 19.42 10.39
N ILE A 641 12.33 19.38 9.12
CA ILE A 641 13.52 18.65 8.64
C ILE A 641 14.83 19.20 9.25
N SER A 642 14.80 20.46 9.72
CA SER A 642 15.92 21.07 10.45
C SER A 642 16.09 20.59 11.88
N TRP A 643 15.04 19.98 12.44
CA TRP A 643 15.09 19.39 13.75
C TRP A 643 15.31 17.90 13.55
N ALA A 644 16.55 17.46 13.76
CA ALA A 644 16.80 16.04 13.84
C ALA A 644 15.89 15.46 14.92
N PRO A 645 15.31 14.26 14.69
CA PRO A 645 14.48 13.65 15.69
C PRO A 645 15.30 13.45 16.97
N HIS A 646 14.56 13.10 18.03
CA HIS A 646 15.12 12.34 19.12
C HIS A 646 16.23 11.39 18.60
N PRO A 647 17.40 11.26 19.26
CA PRO A 647 18.51 10.40 18.80
C PRO A 647 18.17 8.91 18.73
N ASN A 648 16.90 8.58 18.89
CA ASN A 648 16.32 7.28 18.78
C ASN A 648 15.13 7.33 17.81
N PRO A 649 15.12 6.53 16.72
CA PRO A 649 13.87 6.20 16.07
C PRO A 649 12.96 5.45 17.07
N PRO A 650 11.65 5.64 17.02
CA PRO A 650 10.74 5.09 18.02
C PRO A 650 10.82 3.57 18.12
N PRO A 651 10.91 2.98 19.34
CA PRO A 651 10.78 1.54 19.48
C PRO A 651 9.51 1.07 18.77
N MET A 652 9.58 -0.04 18.04
CA MET A 652 8.38 -0.62 17.44
C MET A 652 7.43 -1.07 18.54
N GLN A 653 6.27 -0.42 18.64
CA GLN A 653 5.17 -1.01 19.38
C GLN A 653 4.33 -1.83 18.40
N PHE A 654 4.37 -3.16 18.56
CA PHE A 654 3.46 -4.06 17.88
C PHE A 654 2.02 -3.67 18.23
N PRO A 655 1.18 -3.43 17.22
CA PRO A 655 0.33 -2.26 17.17
C PRO A 655 -0.71 -2.22 18.29
N PRO A 656 -0.94 -1.07 18.92
CA PRO A 656 -2.22 -0.81 19.58
C PRO A 656 -3.29 -0.59 18.49
N LEU A 657 -4.24 -1.53 18.38
CA LEU A 657 -5.60 -1.50 17.78
C LEU A 657 -5.88 -0.79 16.43
N CYS A 658 -4.96 -0.04 15.83
CA CYS A 658 -5.17 0.68 14.57
C CYS A 658 -4.96 -0.25 13.37
N ILE A 659 -5.88 -0.13 12.41
CA ILE A 659 -6.11 -1.01 11.26
C ILE A 659 -5.27 -0.57 10.03
N ALA A 660 -4.20 0.17 10.25
CA ALA A 660 -3.13 0.41 9.27
C ALA A 660 -1.82 -0.05 9.93
N PRO A 661 -0.68 -0.18 9.23
CA PRO A 661 0.62 -0.16 9.90
C PRO A 661 0.77 1.21 10.57
N ASN A 662 0.11 1.38 11.71
CA ASN A 662 0.27 2.53 12.56
C ASN A 662 1.76 2.53 12.93
N ILE A 663 2.42 3.65 12.66
CA ILE A 663 3.79 3.89 13.10
C ILE A 663 3.67 4.13 14.61
N GLY A 664 3.38 3.06 15.36
CA GLY A 664 3.13 3.09 16.79
C GLY A 664 4.45 3.33 17.50
N THR A 665 4.65 4.57 17.91
CA THR A 665 5.77 5.03 18.72
C THR A 665 5.33 5.12 20.18
N GLN A 666 6.27 5.11 21.12
CA GLN A 666 5.98 5.61 22.46
C GLN A 666 5.95 7.14 22.44
N GLU A 667 4.82 7.73 22.06
CA GLU A 667 4.54 9.15 22.31
C GLU A 667 4.34 9.39 23.83
N PRO A 668 5.04 10.31 24.51
CA PRO A 668 6.34 10.91 24.19
C PRO A 668 7.31 10.98 25.39
N THR A 669 8.58 11.19 25.05
CA THR A 669 9.62 11.76 25.92
C THR A 669 9.34 13.23 26.26
N SER A 670 8.63 13.47 27.36
CA SER A 670 8.18 14.77 27.88
C SER A 670 9.28 15.55 28.63
N VAL A 671 9.06 16.87 28.68
CA VAL A 671 9.87 17.89 29.38
C VAL A 671 9.35 18.14 30.80
N ASP A 672 8.42 17.33 31.31
CA ASP A 672 7.86 17.51 32.66
C ASP A 672 8.87 17.19 33.77
N SER A 673 10.07 16.69 33.40
CA SER A 673 11.21 16.66 34.30
C SER A 673 11.60 18.11 34.63
N GLY A 674 11.50 18.54 35.89
CA GLY A 674 11.87 19.90 36.34
C GLY A 674 13.33 20.32 36.11
N LEU A 675 14.10 19.56 35.33
CA LEU A 675 15.40 19.86 34.75
C LEU A 675 15.19 20.34 33.31
N ALA A 676 14.91 21.62 33.16
CA ALA A 676 14.68 22.25 31.87
C ALA A 676 15.85 21.94 30.87
N HIS A 677 15.53 21.44 29.67
CA HIS A 677 16.33 21.57 28.43
C HIS A 677 17.72 20.90 28.33
N VAL A 678 18.08 19.90 29.13
CA VAL A 678 19.42 19.31 29.00
C VAL A 678 19.43 18.15 27.99
N ASN A 679 19.54 18.44 26.69
CA ASN A 679 20.02 17.43 25.74
C ASN A 679 21.54 17.30 25.90
N LEU A 680 22.03 16.12 26.30
CA LEU A 680 23.46 15.86 26.48
C LEU A 680 24.18 15.50 25.18
N LEU A 681 23.46 15.30 24.08
CA LEU A 681 24.07 15.15 22.77
C LEU A 681 24.52 16.50 22.23
N ALA A 682 25.83 16.66 22.16
CA ALA A 682 26.51 17.80 21.58
C ALA A 682 27.45 17.31 20.47
N PRO A 683 27.99 18.22 19.64
CA PRO A 683 29.08 17.93 18.72
C PRO A 683 30.23 17.19 19.42
N GLY A 684 30.71 16.09 18.83
CA GLY A 684 31.77 15.27 19.43
C GLY A 684 32.31 14.22 18.49
N ASP A 685 32.89 13.15 19.04
CA ASP A 685 33.37 12.01 18.28
C ASP A 685 32.31 10.89 18.30
N PRO A 686 31.57 10.65 17.21
CA PRO A 686 30.54 9.61 17.17
C PRO A 686 31.10 8.18 17.06
N PHE A 687 32.40 8.01 16.79
CA PHE A 687 33.04 6.69 16.71
C PHE A 687 33.65 6.28 18.05
N GLY A 688 34.12 7.24 18.83
CA GLY A 688 34.96 6.97 20.00
C GLY A 688 36.28 6.29 19.60
N ASP A 689 36.85 5.51 20.51
CA ASP A 689 38.03 4.69 20.23
C ASP A 689 37.79 3.25 20.72
N PRO A 690 37.30 2.34 19.84
CA PRO A 690 37.09 0.95 20.18
C PRO A 690 38.37 0.23 20.65
N GLY A 691 39.54 0.62 20.15
CA GLY A 691 40.83 0.03 20.51
C GLY A 691 41.27 0.36 21.94
N LEU A 692 40.78 1.47 22.49
CA LEU A 692 41.01 1.91 23.87
C LEU A 692 39.78 1.75 24.78
N GLY A 693 38.65 1.27 24.24
CA GLY A 693 37.38 1.17 24.96
C GLY A 693 36.80 2.54 25.35
N ILE A 694 37.10 3.59 24.58
CA ILE A 694 36.55 4.93 24.79
C ILE A 694 35.21 5.01 24.05
N PRO A 695 34.08 5.22 24.75
CA PRO A 695 32.77 5.30 24.10
C PRO A 695 32.63 6.53 23.21
N PRO A 696 31.72 6.50 22.23
CA PRO A 696 31.32 7.69 21.47
C PRO A 696 30.94 8.85 22.40
N SER A 697 31.26 10.07 21.98
CA SER A 697 31.14 11.27 22.81
C SER A 697 30.29 12.39 22.18
N GLY A 698 29.68 12.19 21.02
CA GLY A 698 28.82 13.21 20.39
C GLY A 698 28.42 12.92 18.95
N LEU A 699 27.83 13.91 18.27
CA LEU A 699 27.28 13.82 16.92
C LEU A 699 28.31 14.11 15.81
N LEU A 700 28.01 13.71 14.57
CA LEU A 700 28.82 14.02 13.37
C LEU A 700 28.91 15.52 13.02
N THR A 701 27.90 16.28 13.43
CA THR A 701 27.72 17.69 13.14
C THR A 701 28.49 18.59 14.12
N PRO A 702 29.05 19.73 13.66
CA PRO A 702 29.71 20.71 14.54
C PRO A 702 28.73 21.57 15.35
N GLU A 703 27.42 21.47 15.13
CA GLU A 703 26.36 22.19 15.85
C GLU A 703 25.32 21.21 16.40
N GLN A 704 24.65 21.57 17.51
CA GLN A 704 23.56 20.75 18.05
C GLN A 704 22.31 20.96 17.19
N ASN A 705 21.90 19.94 16.45
CA ASN A 705 20.74 19.92 15.54
C ASN A 705 19.63 18.96 16.01
N ALA A 706 19.90 18.15 17.03
CA ALA A 706 18.95 17.24 17.65
C ALA A 706 18.36 17.87 18.91
N PHE A 707 17.04 17.81 19.05
CA PHE A 707 16.33 18.45 20.17
C PHE A 707 15.44 17.46 20.90
N PHE A 708 15.44 17.56 22.23
CA PHE A 708 14.63 16.73 23.11
C PHE A 708 13.54 17.60 23.76
N GLN A 709 12.43 17.76 23.04
CA GLN A 709 11.30 18.58 23.51
C GLN A 709 9.96 18.01 23.04
N GLY A 710 9.61 16.81 23.52
CA GLY A 710 8.41 16.06 23.15
C GLY A 710 7.10 16.60 23.76
N PRO A 711 5.93 16.06 23.35
CA PRO A 711 4.65 16.42 23.96
C PRO A 711 4.60 16.14 25.47
N THR A 712 3.62 16.74 26.15
CA THR A 712 3.28 16.36 27.53
C THR A 712 2.94 14.87 27.61
N GLN A 713 3.05 14.29 28.80
CA GLN A 713 2.52 12.95 29.06
C GLN A 713 1.11 12.78 28.49
N GLY A 714 0.82 11.57 28.03
CA GLY A 714 -0.45 11.26 27.40
C GLY A 714 -1.64 11.60 28.30
N GLU A 715 -2.47 12.53 27.84
CA GLU A 715 -3.74 12.86 28.50
C GLU A 715 -4.91 12.47 27.60
N ILE A 716 -6.04 12.22 28.26
CA ILE A 716 -7.31 11.90 27.60
C ILE A 716 -8.26 13.10 27.53
N LEU A 717 -7.88 14.22 28.17
CA LEU A 717 -8.64 15.46 28.19
C LEU A 717 -7.75 16.62 27.74
N ILE A 718 -8.22 17.40 26.77
CA ILE A 718 -7.47 18.55 26.23
C ILE A 718 -7.12 19.59 27.29
N THR A 719 -7.91 19.67 28.39
CA THR A 719 -7.66 20.59 29.50
C THR A 719 -6.43 20.24 30.34
N ASN A 720 -5.96 19.00 30.26
CA ASN A 720 -4.77 18.55 30.97
C ASN A 720 -3.52 18.64 30.09
N CYS A 721 -3.69 18.83 28.78
CA CYS A 721 -2.59 18.99 27.86
C CYS A 721 -1.92 20.34 28.01
N THR A 722 -0.59 20.34 27.97
CA THR A 722 0.17 21.57 27.80
C THR A 722 0.65 21.67 26.34
N PRO A 723 0.76 22.88 25.78
CA PRO A 723 1.37 23.05 24.46
C PRO A 723 2.84 22.57 24.45
N TYR A 724 3.30 22.06 23.31
CA TYR A 724 4.64 21.49 23.11
C TYR A 724 5.22 21.91 21.75
N GLN A 725 6.52 21.67 21.51
CA GLN A 725 7.20 22.17 20.30
C GLN A 725 7.56 21.09 19.28
N VAL A 726 8.06 19.94 19.74
CA VAL A 726 8.56 18.87 18.87
C VAL A 726 7.83 17.58 19.21
N ARG A 727 7.61 16.70 18.22
CA ARG A 727 7.22 15.31 18.46
C ARG A 727 8.32 14.37 17.99
N GLN A 728 8.16 13.09 18.30
CA GLN A 728 8.96 12.09 17.61
C GLN A 728 8.65 12.14 16.10
N GLN A 729 9.68 12.05 15.25
CA GLN A 729 9.44 11.95 13.81
C GLN A 729 9.15 10.51 13.43
N VAL A 730 8.10 10.34 12.63
CA VAL A 730 7.66 9.04 12.10
C VAL A 730 8.10 8.83 10.63
N GLY A 731 8.91 9.75 10.10
CA GLY A 731 9.50 9.72 8.76
C GLY A 731 8.81 10.64 7.77
N HIS A 732 9.10 10.46 6.49
CA HIS A 732 8.52 11.19 5.36
C HIS A 732 7.91 10.22 4.35
N PHE A 733 7.07 10.72 3.45
CA PHE A 733 6.71 9.98 2.24
C PHE A 733 7.96 9.82 1.36
N LEU A 734 8.38 8.57 1.15
CA LEU A 734 9.49 8.22 0.26
C LEU A 734 8.94 7.75 -1.08
N TYR A 735 9.13 8.54 -2.13
CA TYR A 735 8.73 8.20 -3.49
C TYR A 735 9.89 7.52 -4.21
N ALA A 736 9.67 6.33 -4.76
CA ALA A 736 10.69 5.58 -5.51
C ALA A 736 10.16 5.09 -6.86
N VAL A 737 10.92 5.32 -7.93
CA VAL A 737 10.57 4.90 -9.29
C VAL A 737 10.83 3.41 -9.48
N ASP A 738 9.77 2.62 -9.68
CA ASP A 738 9.86 1.24 -10.17
C ASP A 738 9.48 1.18 -11.65
N ARG A 739 10.48 1.46 -12.49
CA ARG A 739 10.32 1.50 -13.94
C ARG A 739 9.79 0.19 -14.53
N VAL A 740 10.29 -0.96 -14.07
CA VAL A 740 9.90 -2.28 -14.60
C VAL A 740 8.44 -2.61 -14.26
N ALA A 741 7.93 -2.15 -13.13
CA ALA A 741 6.53 -2.28 -12.76
C ALA A 741 5.64 -1.20 -13.41
N GLY A 742 6.21 -0.07 -13.86
CA GLY A 742 5.45 1.04 -14.43
C GLY A 742 4.74 1.84 -13.35
N GLU A 743 5.44 2.20 -12.28
CA GLU A 743 4.85 2.92 -11.16
C GLU A 743 5.87 3.71 -10.34
N VAL A 744 5.37 4.65 -9.55
CA VAL A 744 6.07 5.18 -8.37
C VAL A 744 5.51 4.50 -7.13
N VAL A 745 6.36 3.85 -6.36
CA VAL A 745 5.98 3.22 -5.09
C VAL A 745 6.26 4.22 -3.97
N VAL A 746 5.26 4.45 -3.12
CA VAL A 746 5.34 5.35 -1.98
C VAL A 746 5.57 4.52 -0.73
N PHE A 747 6.65 4.80 0.00
CA PHE A 747 7.01 4.13 1.24
C PHE A 747 6.93 5.08 2.44
N SER A 748 6.76 4.51 3.63
CA SER A 748 7.21 5.19 4.85
C SER A 748 8.74 5.20 4.88
N SER A 749 9.37 6.37 5.01
CA SER A 749 10.83 6.45 5.06
C SER A 749 11.46 5.87 6.33
N ASN A 750 10.66 5.68 7.40
CA ASN A 750 11.10 5.03 8.65
C ASN A 750 10.84 3.51 8.60
N ARG A 751 9.64 3.09 8.17
CA ARG A 751 9.21 1.68 8.24
C ARG A 751 9.40 0.89 6.96
N MET A 752 9.69 1.56 5.83
CA MET A 752 9.80 0.94 4.52
C MET A 752 8.57 0.12 4.08
N THR A 753 7.43 0.37 4.72
CA THR A 753 6.14 -0.17 4.34
C THR A 753 5.58 0.61 3.16
N VAL A 754 4.98 -0.10 2.20
CA VAL A 754 4.28 0.54 1.08
C VAL A 754 3.02 1.23 1.60
N ILE A 755 2.91 2.53 1.31
CA ILE A 755 1.75 3.36 1.59
C ILE A 755 0.82 3.38 0.38
N ASP A 756 1.39 3.64 -0.81
CA ASP A 756 0.62 3.71 -2.06
C ASP A 756 1.48 3.32 -3.26
N ARG A 757 0.83 3.08 -4.40
CA ARG A 757 1.43 2.79 -5.69
C ARG A 757 0.73 3.63 -6.76
N ILE A 758 1.50 4.50 -7.41
CA ILE A 758 1.00 5.43 -8.43
C ILE A 758 1.36 4.88 -9.81
N PRO A 759 0.40 4.34 -10.59
CA PRO A 759 0.67 3.74 -11.89
C PRO A 759 1.05 4.80 -12.93
N LEU A 760 2.10 4.53 -13.70
CA LEU A 760 2.65 5.42 -14.72
C LEU A 760 3.15 4.60 -15.94
N PRO A 761 3.15 5.15 -17.16
CA PRO A 761 3.43 4.35 -18.35
C PRO A 761 4.89 3.82 -18.45
N ASP A 762 5.91 4.64 -18.18
CA ASP A 762 7.33 4.24 -18.15
C ASP A 762 8.15 5.27 -17.34
N PRO A 763 7.94 5.34 -16.00
CA PRO A 763 8.59 6.35 -15.17
C PRO A 763 10.11 6.09 -15.10
N THR A 764 10.93 7.14 -15.24
CA THR A 764 12.39 7.01 -15.25
C THR A 764 13.10 7.82 -14.17
N THR A 765 12.76 9.11 -14.06
CA THR A 765 13.32 10.09 -13.12
C THR A 765 12.17 10.95 -12.60
N LEU A 766 12.41 11.63 -11.48
CA LEU A 766 11.42 12.51 -10.88
C LEU A 766 12.07 13.79 -10.35
N ALA A 767 11.27 14.86 -10.27
CA ALA A 767 11.64 16.12 -9.64
C ALA A 767 10.51 16.59 -8.74
N MET A 768 10.84 17.09 -7.55
CA MET A 768 9.85 17.50 -6.57
C MET A 768 9.77 19.02 -6.49
N SER A 769 8.56 19.55 -6.45
CA SER A 769 8.37 21.00 -6.26
C SER A 769 9.02 21.46 -4.95
N PRO A 770 9.67 22.64 -4.92
CA PRO A 770 10.27 23.19 -3.70
C PRO A 770 9.28 23.38 -2.55
N GLU A 771 8.00 23.52 -2.86
CA GLU A 771 6.92 23.72 -1.90
C GLU A 771 6.23 22.41 -1.46
N LEU A 772 6.68 21.24 -1.97
CA LEU A 772 6.15 19.90 -1.66
C LEU A 772 4.70 19.64 -2.13
N ASP A 773 4.16 20.45 -3.04
CA ASP A 773 2.79 20.28 -3.57
C ASP A 773 2.71 19.21 -4.69
N PHE A 774 3.75 19.14 -5.54
CA PHE A 774 3.74 18.29 -6.73
C PHE A 774 5.04 17.51 -6.93
N LEU A 775 4.89 16.33 -7.52
CA LEU A 775 5.97 15.51 -8.06
C LEU A 775 5.83 15.46 -9.58
N ALA A 776 6.87 15.87 -10.31
CA ALA A 776 6.95 15.73 -11.76
C ALA A 776 7.73 14.47 -12.11
N VAL A 777 7.14 13.56 -12.89
CA VAL A 777 7.73 12.26 -13.24
C VAL A 777 7.86 12.14 -14.75
N VAL A 778 9.06 11.81 -15.22
CA VAL A 778 9.34 11.66 -16.65
C VAL A 778 8.97 10.26 -17.14
N ASN A 779 8.14 10.20 -18.17
CA ASN A 779 7.75 8.96 -18.86
C ASN A 779 8.47 8.83 -20.20
N GLN A 780 9.56 8.08 -20.22
CA GLN A 780 10.50 8.11 -21.36
C GLN A 780 9.88 7.59 -22.67
N THR A 781 9.20 6.45 -22.66
CA THR A 781 8.59 5.91 -23.91
C THR A 781 7.33 6.64 -24.36
N ALA A 782 6.71 7.41 -23.47
CA ALA A 782 5.48 8.15 -23.76
C ALA A 782 5.73 9.58 -24.24
N ASP A 783 6.98 10.07 -24.15
CA ASP A 783 7.37 11.46 -24.41
C ASP A 783 6.57 12.46 -23.54
N THR A 784 6.27 12.09 -22.29
CA THR A 784 5.48 12.90 -21.35
C THR A 784 6.13 13.12 -20.00
N VAL A 785 5.63 14.14 -19.29
CA VAL A 785 5.82 14.35 -17.85
C VAL A 785 4.47 14.28 -17.15
N SER A 786 4.35 13.41 -16.16
CA SER A 786 3.17 13.31 -15.29
C SER A 786 3.40 14.15 -14.03
N PHE A 787 2.40 14.96 -13.65
CA PHE A 787 2.38 15.68 -12.40
C PHE A 787 1.45 14.98 -11.42
N VAL A 788 2.02 14.52 -10.32
CA VAL A 788 1.32 13.86 -9.22
C VAL A 788 1.15 14.87 -8.09
N ASP A 789 -0.07 14.96 -7.57
CA ASP A 789 -0.37 15.72 -6.36
C ASP A 789 0.15 14.96 -5.13
N ILE A 790 1.02 15.60 -4.36
CA ILE A 790 1.68 15.01 -3.18
C ILE A 790 1.42 15.82 -1.90
N ASP A 791 0.48 16.77 -1.93
CA ASP A 791 0.01 17.49 -0.74
C ASP A 791 -0.98 16.59 0.04
N PRO A 792 -0.65 16.14 1.26
CA PRO A 792 -1.55 15.30 2.06
C PRO A 792 -2.86 15.98 2.46
N ALA A 793 -2.93 17.31 2.41
CA ALA A 793 -4.15 18.07 2.66
C ALA A 793 -5.09 18.12 1.44
N SER A 794 -4.62 17.67 0.27
CA SER A 794 -5.37 17.69 -0.98
C SER A 794 -6.32 16.49 -1.11
N ALA A 795 -7.50 16.73 -1.71
CA ALA A 795 -8.45 15.67 -2.04
C ALA A 795 -7.98 14.78 -3.22
N THR A 796 -6.95 15.21 -3.96
CA THR A 796 -6.35 14.48 -5.10
C THR A 796 -4.97 13.93 -4.76
N PHE A 797 -4.63 13.84 -3.48
CA PHE A 797 -3.38 13.24 -3.00
C PHE A 797 -3.09 11.88 -3.66
N HIS A 798 -1.84 11.70 -4.11
CA HIS A 798 -1.33 10.54 -4.85
C HIS A 798 -2.06 10.23 -6.16
N THR A 799 -2.69 11.23 -6.77
CA THR A 799 -3.27 11.10 -8.12
C THR A 799 -2.50 11.91 -9.15
N VAL A 800 -2.45 11.41 -10.39
CA VAL A 800 -1.92 12.17 -11.54
C VAL A 800 -2.94 13.25 -11.91
N VAL A 801 -2.60 14.51 -11.66
CA VAL A 801 -3.48 15.66 -11.91
C VAL A 801 -3.24 16.32 -13.28
N HIS A 802 -2.05 16.12 -13.86
CA HIS A 802 -1.71 16.65 -15.17
C HIS A 802 -0.73 15.74 -15.91
N GLU A 803 -0.86 15.66 -17.24
CA GLU A 803 0.11 15.00 -18.11
C GLU A 803 0.48 15.96 -19.24
N LEU A 804 1.78 16.20 -19.40
CA LEU A 804 2.34 17.18 -20.32
C LEU A 804 3.18 16.47 -21.38
N GLN A 805 2.90 16.77 -22.65
CA GLN A 805 3.73 16.33 -23.79
C GLN A 805 5.00 17.19 -23.88
N VAL A 806 6.16 16.54 -24.01
CA VAL A 806 7.47 17.17 -24.16
C VAL A 806 8.17 16.68 -25.44
N GLY A 807 9.48 16.86 -25.57
CA GLY A 807 10.23 16.31 -26.71
C GLY A 807 10.50 14.81 -26.55
N SER A 808 11.15 14.21 -27.55
CA SER A 808 11.35 12.77 -27.63
C SER A 808 12.36 12.23 -26.63
N ALA A 809 12.05 11.04 -26.08
CA ALA A 809 12.81 10.31 -25.08
C ALA A 809 13.29 11.21 -23.93
N PRO A 810 12.35 11.87 -23.21
CA PRO A 810 12.72 12.71 -22.08
C PRO A 810 13.39 11.86 -21.01
N ARG A 811 14.39 12.44 -20.34
CA ARG A 811 15.16 11.73 -19.31
C ARG A 811 15.50 12.59 -18.11
N GLY A 812 16.35 13.59 -18.26
CA GLY A 812 16.71 14.47 -17.14
C GLY A 812 15.56 15.43 -16.84
N ILE A 813 15.25 15.64 -15.56
CA ILE A 813 14.28 16.63 -15.11
C ILE A 813 14.82 17.28 -13.84
N ALA A 814 14.63 18.59 -13.69
CA ALA A 814 14.91 19.28 -12.44
C ALA A 814 13.91 20.42 -12.25
N TRP A 815 13.55 20.66 -11.00
CA TRP A 815 12.70 21.78 -10.59
C TRP A 815 13.56 22.94 -10.11
N GLU A 816 13.28 24.15 -10.58
CA GLU A 816 14.03 25.34 -10.13
C GLU A 816 13.77 25.60 -8.63
N PRO A 817 14.80 25.82 -7.79
CA PRO A 817 14.66 25.89 -6.33
C PRO A 817 13.72 26.98 -5.77
N GLY A 818 13.46 28.04 -6.55
CA GLY A 818 12.49 29.08 -6.25
C GLY A 818 11.10 28.84 -6.85
N ASN A 819 10.80 27.64 -7.37
CA ASN A 819 9.52 27.23 -7.94
C ASN A 819 9.10 28.02 -9.20
N GLU A 820 10.05 28.46 -10.04
CA GLU A 820 9.74 29.20 -11.27
C GLU A 820 9.45 28.28 -12.48
N ASP A 821 10.40 27.43 -12.80
CA ASP A 821 10.42 26.61 -14.01
C ASP A 821 10.83 25.17 -13.67
N ILE A 822 10.45 24.26 -14.56
CA ILE A 822 10.92 22.88 -14.61
C ILE A 822 11.61 22.69 -15.96
N ILE A 823 12.81 22.14 -15.96
CA ILE A 823 13.56 21.88 -17.20
C ILE A 823 13.59 20.38 -17.43
N VAL A 824 13.17 19.98 -18.63
CA VAL A 824 13.19 18.58 -19.08
C VAL A 824 14.17 18.45 -20.23
N CYS A 825 15.12 17.52 -20.10
CA CYS A 825 16.05 17.14 -21.14
C CYS A 825 15.41 16.11 -22.08
N ASN A 826 15.21 16.49 -23.34
CA ASN A 826 14.69 15.61 -24.37
C ASN A 826 15.87 14.92 -25.06
N GLU A 827 16.30 13.76 -24.54
CA GLU A 827 17.53 13.07 -24.97
C GLU A 827 17.47 12.69 -26.47
N GLY A 828 16.29 12.35 -26.99
CA GLY A 828 16.12 11.93 -28.38
C GLY A 828 16.09 13.08 -29.40
N ASP A 829 15.81 14.30 -28.94
CA ASP A 829 15.62 15.48 -29.80
C ASP A 829 16.78 16.50 -29.72
N ASP A 830 17.74 16.30 -28.81
CA ASP A 830 18.81 17.27 -28.51
C ASP A 830 18.28 18.66 -28.10
N THR A 831 17.12 18.68 -27.42
CA THR A 831 16.44 19.90 -26.96
C THR A 831 16.10 19.87 -25.47
N LEU A 832 15.73 21.04 -24.95
CA LEU A 832 15.21 21.23 -23.59
C LEU A 832 13.77 21.76 -23.67
N SER A 833 12.86 21.14 -22.92
CA SER A 833 11.52 21.69 -22.69
C SER A 833 11.53 22.48 -21.39
N ILE A 834 11.28 23.79 -21.48
CA ILE A 834 11.13 24.67 -20.32
C ILE A 834 9.64 24.76 -19.99
N VAL A 835 9.27 24.21 -18.85
CA VAL A 835 7.89 24.10 -18.36
C VAL A 835 7.68 25.10 -17.25
N SER A 836 6.58 25.84 -17.31
CA SER A 836 6.24 26.81 -16.27
C SER A 836 5.61 26.11 -15.05
N ALA A 837 6.17 26.32 -13.85
CA ALA A 837 5.61 25.78 -12.62
C ALA A 837 4.21 26.36 -12.28
N PHE A 838 3.85 27.52 -12.83
CA PHE A 838 2.51 28.11 -12.64
C PHE A 838 1.39 27.40 -13.39
N THR A 839 1.70 26.83 -14.54
CA THR A 839 0.68 26.37 -15.51
C THR A 839 0.86 24.91 -15.91
N PHE A 840 2.01 24.31 -15.57
CA PHE A 840 2.44 23.00 -16.05
C PHE A 840 2.36 22.87 -17.58
N GLN A 841 2.64 23.96 -18.29
CA GLN A 841 2.72 24.00 -19.75
C GLN A 841 4.14 24.28 -20.21
N VAL A 842 4.55 23.66 -21.32
CA VAL A 842 5.80 24.00 -22.02
C VAL A 842 5.68 25.45 -22.49
N ARG A 843 6.46 26.34 -21.87
CA ARG A 843 6.51 27.76 -22.27
C ARG A 843 7.53 27.99 -23.38
N LYS A 844 8.56 27.15 -23.48
CA LYS A 844 9.60 27.26 -24.49
C LYS A 844 10.29 25.91 -24.73
N VAL A 845 10.73 25.69 -25.97
CA VAL A 845 11.67 24.63 -26.33
C VAL A 845 12.93 25.30 -26.87
N VAL A 846 14.09 24.92 -26.36
CA VAL A 846 15.40 25.45 -26.78
C VAL A 846 16.33 24.30 -27.17
N GLY A 847 17.28 24.55 -28.08
CA GLY A 847 18.31 23.56 -28.40
C GLY A 847 19.27 23.41 -27.22
N ALA A 848 19.62 22.18 -26.86
CA ALA A 848 20.58 21.95 -25.77
C ALA A 848 22.01 22.37 -26.17
N GLY A 849 22.28 22.51 -27.47
CA GLY A 849 23.59 22.87 -28.01
C GLY A 849 24.62 21.72 -28.00
N GLN A 850 24.20 20.53 -27.58
CA GLN A 850 25.00 19.30 -27.44
C GLN A 850 24.15 18.07 -27.75
N ASP A 851 24.81 16.93 -27.95
CA ASP A 851 24.14 15.67 -28.30
C ASP A 851 23.73 14.89 -27.03
N GLY A 852 22.48 14.41 -27.01
CA GLY A 852 21.91 13.59 -25.94
C GLY A 852 21.93 14.25 -24.57
N PRO A 853 21.21 15.36 -24.34
CA PRO A 853 21.04 15.91 -22.99
C PRO A 853 20.28 14.90 -22.13
N PHE A 854 20.87 14.45 -21.03
CA PHE A 854 20.28 13.36 -20.24
C PHE A 854 20.12 13.66 -18.75
N GLU A 855 20.82 14.66 -18.22
CA GLU A 855 20.76 15.09 -16.81
C GLU A 855 20.79 16.61 -16.73
N VAL A 856 20.18 17.20 -15.70
CA VAL A 856 20.16 18.65 -15.49
C VAL A 856 20.21 18.98 -14.00
N ALA A 857 21.01 19.98 -13.63
CA ALA A 857 20.99 20.58 -12.29
C ALA A 857 20.66 22.06 -12.39
N ILE A 858 19.72 22.54 -11.57
CA ILE A 858 19.29 23.95 -11.56
C ILE A 858 19.75 24.60 -10.26
N THR A 859 20.28 25.81 -10.36
CA THR A 859 20.73 26.62 -9.21
C THR A 859 19.75 27.77 -8.98
N PRO A 860 19.58 28.26 -7.75
CA PRO A 860 18.64 29.33 -7.42
C PRO A 860 18.73 30.60 -8.26
N ARG A 861 17.60 31.27 -8.48
CA ARG A 861 17.60 32.64 -9.03
C ARG A 861 18.32 33.61 -8.10
N GLN A 862 19.45 34.15 -8.58
CA GLN A 862 20.35 35.02 -7.82
C GLN A 862 19.81 36.46 -7.67
N THR A 863 18.71 36.64 -6.96
CA THR A 863 18.02 37.95 -6.79
C THR A 863 18.86 38.93 -5.96
N GLN A 864 19.30 38.50 -4.77
CA GLN A 864 20.03 39.31 -3.77
C GLN A 864 21.25 38.60 -3.17
N PHE A 865 21.63 37.46 -3.74
CA PHE A 865 22.82 36.67 -3.40
C PHE A 865 23.56 36.27 -4.68
N GLY A 866 24.67 35.53 -4.55
CA GLY A 866 25.46 35.07 -5.67
C GLY A 866 26.02 36.25 -6.49
N PHE A 867 25.87 36.18 -7.83
CA PHE A 867 26.29 37.27 -8.71
C PHE A 867 25.30 38.45 -8.80
N LEU A 868 24.20 38.44 -8.04
CA LEU A 868 23.17 39.50 -8.05
C LEU A 868 22.56 39.76 -9.44
N ARG A 869 22.52 38.73 -10.28
CA ARG A 869 22.09 38.85 -11.70
C ARG A 869 20.59 38.76 -11.88
N ASN A 870 19.86 38.35 -10.84
CA ASN A 870 18.43 38.10 -10.89
C ASN A 870 18.06 37.17 -12.05
N VAL A 871 18.86 36.12 -12.24
CA VAL A 871 18.66 34.98 -13.15
C VAL A 871 19.06 33.72 -12.38
N TYR A 872 18.43 32.60 -12.68
CA TYR A 872 18.92 31.27 -12.34
C TYR A 872 19.75 30.70 -13.50
N PHE A 873 20.61 29.73 -13.18
CA PHE A 873 21.38 28.95 -14.16
C PHE A 873 21.02 27.48 -14.05
N ALA A 874 20.91 26.80 -15.19
CA ALA A 874 20.81 25.35 -15.26
C ALA A 874 21.99 24.78 -16.04
N TYR A 875 22.52 23.66 -15.57
CA TYR A 875 23.64 22.93 -16.17
C TYR A 875 23.10 21.64 -16.78
N ILE A 876 23.28 21.46 -18.07
CA ILE A 876 22.76 20.32 -18.82
C ILE A 876 23.93 19.42 -19.19
N LEU A 877 23.86 18.16 -18.78
CA LEU A 877 24.88 17.16 -19.03
C LEU A 877 24.56 16.35 -20.29
N GLY A 878 25.48 16.36 -21.26
CA GLY A 878 25.35 15.64 -22.53
C GLY A 878 26.05 14.28 -22.51
N ARG A 879 25.58 13.34 -23.34
CA ARG A 879 26.24 12.03 -23.56
C ARG A 879 27.64 12.16 -24.14
N ASP A 880 27.88 13.24 -24.89
CA ASP A 880 29.18 13.62 -25.46
C ASP A 880 30.17 14.16 -24.42
N GLY A 881 29.74 14.33 -23.16
CA GLY A 881 30.56 14.86 -22.08
C GLY A 881 30.57 16.38 -21.97
N GLN A 882 29.86 17.08 -22.84
CA GLN A 882 29.72 18.53 -22.77
C GLN A 882 28.76 18.92 -21.64
N VAL A 883 28.96 20.13 -21.12
CA VAL A 883 28.05 20.76 -20.17
C VAL A 883 27.59 22.09 -20.75
N SER A 884 26.38 22.11 -21.26
CA SER A 884 25.70 23.35 -21.67
C SER A 884 25.13 24.08 -20.47
N VAL A 885 25.13 25.42 -20.53
CA VAL A 885 24.55 26.27 -19.48
C VAL A 885 23.38 27.05 -20.04
N PHE A 886 22.22 26.88 -19.42
CA PHE A 886 21.03 27.70 -19.66
C PHE A 886 21.00 28.86 -18.67
N GLU A 887 20.68 30.06 -19.17
CA GLU A 887 20.43 31.25 -18.36
C GLU A 887 18.96 31.66 -18.51
N SER A 888 18.25 31.76 -17.40
CA SER A 888 16.84 32.15 -17.35
C SER A 888 16.58 33.59 -17.83
N GLY A 889 15.30 33.88 -18.09
CA GLY A 889 14.84 35.20 -18.52
C GLY A 889 14.59 36.20 -17.37
N PRO A 890 13.98 37.36 -17.69
CA PRO A 890 13.30 37.69 -18.95
C PRO A 890 14.26 38.20 -20.05
N ASN A 891 13.99 37.77 -21.29
CA ASN A 891 14.71 38.19 -22.49
C ASN A 891 14.06 39.42 -23.16
N GLY A 892 14.64 39.87 -24.29
CA GLY A 892 14.11 40.97 -25.09
C GLY A 892 14.62 42.37 -24.69
N VAL A 893 13.99 43.42 -25.23
CA VAL A 893 14.41 44.82 -25.02
C VAL A 893 14.20 45.20 -23.56
N ASN A 894 15.29 45.56 -22.87
CA ASN A 894 15.35 45.80 -21.42
C ASN A 894 15.17 44.54 -20.55
N GLY A 895 15.17 43.34 -21.14
CA GLY A 895 15.38 42.10 -20.38
C GLY A 895 16.81 42.04 -19.86
N TRP A 896 17.10 41.16 -18.90
CA TRP A 896 18.42 41.03 -18.28
C TRP A 896 18.99 39.61 -18.30
N GLY A 897 18.24 38.63 -18.82
CA GLY A 897 18.68 37.25 -19.02
C GLY A 897 18.21 36.68 -20.36
N TYR A 898 18.96 35.74 -20.94
CA TYR A 898 18.72 35.26 -22.31
C TYR A 898 17.50 34.36 -22.47
N ASP A 899 17.07 33.68 -21.39
CA ASP A 899 16.06 32.63 -21.44
C ASP A 899 16.46 31.51 -22.43
N ASP A 900 17.75 31.22 -22.59
CA ASP A 900 18.29 30.33 -23.62
C ASP A 900 19.61 29.68 -23.15
N VAL A 901 20.12 28.71 -23.91
CA VAL A 901 21.46 28.15 -23.70
C VAL A 901 22.51 29.16 -24.15
N ILE A 902 23.38 29.56 -23.22
CA ILE A 902 24.35 30.67 -23.39
C ILE A 902 25.77 30.20 -23.72
N GLY A 903 26.02 28.89 -23.71
CA GLY A 903 27.30 28.32 -24.07
C GLY A 903 27.58 26.99 -23.37
N GLN A 904 28.77 26.45 -23.61
CA GLN A 904 29.26 25.21 -23.03
C GLN A 904 30.47 25.45 -22.14
N ALA A 905 30.63 24.64 -21.10
CA ALA A 905 31.85 24.60 -20.30
C ALA A 905 33.06 24.29 -21.20
N GLY A 906 34.19 24.93 -20.94
CA GLY A 906 35.43 24.72 -21.71
C GLY A 906 36.12 23.38 -21.46
N VAL A 907 35.48 22.47 -20.71
CA VAL A 907 36.00 21.15 -20.32
C VAL A 907 34.99 20.08 -20.72
N VAL A 908 35.50 18.93 -21.14
CA VAL A 908 34.69 17.76 -21.50
C VAL A 908 34.87 16.71 -20.42
N PHE A 909 33.76 16.24 -19.86
CA PHE A 909 33.73 15.20 -18.84
C PHE A 909 33.54 13.85 -19.54
N ALA A 910 34.48 12.91 -19.45
CA ALA A 910 34.32 11.64 -20.15
C ALA A 910 33.27 10.76 -19.47
N SER A 911 32.35 10.18 -20.26
CA SER A 911 31.30 9.27 -19.78
C SER A 911 30.58 9.74 -18.50
N PRO A 912 30.03 10.97 -18.48
CA PRO A 912 29.44 11.53 -17.26
C PRO A 912 28.23 10.69 -16.78
N LYS A 913 27.97 10.72 -15.48
CA LYS A 913 26.97 9.87 -14.81
C LYS A 913 25.81 10.65 -14.23
N THR A 914 26.10 11.65 -13.40
CA THR A 914 25.12 12.49 -12.72
C THR A 914 25.68 13.90 -12.51
N ILE A 915 24.80 14.85 -12.25
CA ILE A 915 25.10 16.23 -11.86
C ILE A 915 24.14 16.68 -10.76
N GLN A 916 24.64 17.35 -9.72
CA GLN A 916 23.82 17.90 -8.65
C GLN A 916 24.29 19.32 -8.32
N ALA A 917 23.36 20.21 -7.95
CA ALA A 917 23.71 21.53 -7.44
C ALA A 917 24.54 21.41 -6.15
N ASP A 918 25.55 22.26 -5.99
CA ASP A 918 26.31 22.29 -4.74
C ASP A 918 25.53 23.08 -3.68
N PRO A 919 25.06 22.43 -2.60
CA PRO A 919 24.31 23.12 -1.55
C PRO A 919 25.16 24.14 -0.78
N LEU A 920 26.49 24.06 -0.80
CA LEU A 920 27.37 25.01 -0.11
C LEU A 920 27.64 26.30 -0.90
N ASP A 921 27.42 26.30 -2.22
CA ASP A 921 27.85 27.39 -3.09
C ASP A 921 26.67 28.16 -3.70
N VAL A 922 26.34 29.28 -3.05
CA VAL A 922 25.30 30.21 -3.51
C VAL A 922 25.65 30.94 -4.82
N ASN A 923 26.84 30.73 -5.38
CA ASN A 923 27.26 31.27 -6.67
C ASN A 923 27.03 30.28 -7.83
N SER A 924 26.07 29.37 -7.67
CA SER A 924 25.64 28.43 -8.72
C SER A 924 26.71 27.41 -9.12
N ALA A 925 27.37 26.76 -8.17
CA ALA A 925 28.25 25.63 -8.47
C ALA A 925 27.49 24.29 -8.59
N VAL A 926 28.11 23.32 -9.25
CA VAL A 926 27.59 21.96 -9.42
C VAL A 926 28.69 20.92 -9.24
N TRP A 927 28.30 19.75 -8.73
CA TRP A 927 29.12 18.55 -8.70
C TRP A 927 28.76 17.64 -9.85
N ILE A 928 29.77 17.08 -10.53
CA ILE A 928 29.60 16.20 -11.68
C ILE A 928 30.38 14.91 -11.44
N VAL A 929 29.70 13.78 -11.54
CA VAL A 929 30.32 12.46 -11.53
C VAL A 929 30.63 12.05 -12.96
N HIS A 930 31.85 11.59 -13.22
CA HIS A 930 32.31 11.24 -14.56
C HIS A 930 33.43 10.20 -14.53
N GLU A 931 33.86 9.70 -15.68
CA GLU A 931 35.01 8.81 -15.81
C GLU A 931 36.24 9.59 -16.28
N GLY A 932 37.43 9.07 -15.95
CA GLY A 932 38.70 9.47 -16.53
C GLY A 932 39.20 10.89 -16.19
N PRO A 933 40.51 11.12 -16.33
CA PRO A 933 41.12 12.43 -16.10
C PRO A 933 40.88 13.41 -17.25
N PHE A 934 41.05 14.71 -16.98
CA PHE A 934 41.02 15.74 -18.02
C PHE A 934 42.28 15.71 -18.91
N PRO A 935 42.18 16.01 -20.23
CA PRO A 935 43.29 15.82 -21.18
C PRO A 935 44.56 16.67 -20.95
N SER A 936 44.49 17.83 -20.27
CA SER A 936 45.65 18.60 -19.74
C SER A 936 45.20 19.95 -19.15
N GLY A 937 45.87 20.44 -18.09
CA GLY A 937 45.73 21.84 -17.61
C GLY A 937 44.70 22.09 -16.51
N VAL A 938 43.90 21.08 -16.16
CA VAL A 938 42.98 21.08 -15.01
C VAL A 938 43.55 20.14 -13.94
N PRO A 939 43.72 20.57 -12.68
CA PRO A 939 44.16 19.69 -11.60
C PRO A 939 43.13 18.58 -11.35
N GLY A 940 43.60 17.35 -11.12
CA GLY A 940 42.77 16.21 -10.69
C GLY A 940 42.91 14.96 -11.55
N GLU A 941 42.44 13.85 -11.00
CA GLU A 941 42.48 12.52 -11.64
C GLU A 941 41.14 12.12 -12.28
N GLY A 942 40.06 12.86 -11.99
CA GLY A 942 38.70 12.62 -12.49
C GLY A 942 37.98 11.46 -11.81
N ALA A 943 36.69 11.63 -11.54
CA ALA A 943 35.70 10.68 -11.00
C ALA A 943 34.54 11.49 -10.42
N LEU A 944 34.90 12.53 -9.66
CA LEU A 944 34.03 13.57 -9.14
C LEU A 944 34.70 14.93 -9.34
N SER A 945 33.98 15.89 -9.92
CA SER A 945 34.49 17.23 -10.17
C SER A 945 33.48 18.32 -9.78
N LYS A 946 33.95 19.37 -9.10
CA LYS A 946 33.15 20.57 -8.80
C LYS A 946 33.38 21.65 -9.86
N LEU A 947 32.35 21.97 -10.63
CA LEU A 947 32.35 23.05 -11.61
C LEU A 947 31.80 24.33 -10.97
N VAL A 948 32.54 25.42 -11.07
CA VAL A 948 32.18 26.72 -10.48
C VAL A 948 32.28 27.84 -11.50
N PHE A 949 31.52 28.91 -11.28
CA PHE A 949 31.86 30.21 -11.85
C PHE A 949 33.04 30.82 -11.05
N ASP A 950 34.21 30.87 -11.67
CA ASP A 950 35.45 31.39 -11.07
C ASP A 950 35.45 32.92 -10.99
N SER A 951 34.86 33.56 -11.99
CA SER A 951 34.64 35.01 -11.98
C SER A 951 33.45 35.39 -12.84
N GLY A 952 32.83 36.53 -12.49
CA GLY A 952 31.68 37.06 -13.19
C GLY A 952 31.45 38.53 -12.83
N LEU A 953 30.92 39.32 -13.76
CA LEU A 953 30.38 40.64 -13.44
C LEU A 953 29.17 40.51 -12.50
N LEU A 954 29.13 41.37 -11.47
CA LEU A 954 28.03 41.44 -10.50
C LEU A 954 26.91 42.36 -10.99
N GLY A 955 25.68 42.03 -10.59
CA GLY A 955 24.47 42.82 -10.83
C GLY A 955 23.69 42.40 -12.08
N GLN A 956 22.45 42.86 -12.17
CA GLN A 956 21.66 42.76 -13.40
C GLN A 956 22.35 43.54 -14.51
N ILE A 957 22.54 42.91 -15.66
CA ILE A 957 23.07 43.57 -16.84
C ILE A 957 21.99 43.45 -17.92
N ASN A 958 21.52 44.59 -18.40
CA ASN A 958 20.44 44.64 -19.38
C ASN A 958 20.96 44.17 -20.74
N LEU A 959 20.14 43.38 -21.43
CA LEU A 959 20.34 43.00 -22.81
C LEU A 959 20.17 44.24 -23.70
N THR A 960 21.24 44.67 -24.37
CA THR A 960 21.15 45.72 -25.37
C THR A 960 20.85 45.11 -26.74
N GLY A 961 20.38 45.92 -27.71
CA GLY A 961 20.02 45.43 -29.04
C GLY A 961 21.18 44.77 -29.83
N ALA A 962 22.43 44.93 -29.40
CA ALA A 962 23.60 44.26 -29.96
C ALA A 962 23.84 42.86 -29.36
N ASP A 963 23.38 42.61 -28.13
CA ASP A 963 23.66 41.38 -27.37
C ASP A 963 22.68 40.26 -27.70
N LEU A 964 21.49 40.59 -28.22
CA LEU A 964 20.44 39.62 -28.58
C LEU A 964 20.80 38.66 -29.74
N GLY A 965 21.92 38.87 -30.43
CA GLY A 965 22.35 38.08 -31.59
C GLY A 965 23.52 37.11 -31.34
N HIS A 966 24.18 37.19 -30.17
CA HIS A 966 25.35 36.38 -29.83
C HIS A 966 25.32 36.02 -28.34
N PRO A 967 24.70 34.87 -27.97
CA PRO A 967 24.65 34.41 -26.59
C PRO A 967 26.03 33.89 -26.19
N HIS A 968 26.91 34.79 -25.77
CA HIS A 968 28.14 34.43 -25.08
C HIS A 968 27.89 34.51 -23.57
N PHE A 969 28.63 33.73 -22.78
CA PHE A 969 28.74 33.95 -21.33
C PHE A 969 29.10 35.42 -21.11
N ARG A 970 28.15 36.23 -20.65
CA ARG A 970 28.29 37.69 -20.53
C ARG A 970 29.26 38.05 -19.40
N ASP A 971 30.53 37.82 -19.68
CA ASP A 971 31.71 37.95 -18.82
C ASP A 971 31.67 37.01 -17.59
N MET A 972 31.35 35.73 -17.78
CA MET A 972 31.53 34.68 -16.76
C MET A 972 32.56 33.65 -17.22
N GLN A 973 33.39 33.18 -16.29
CA GLN A 973 34.38 32.14 -16.55
C GLN A 973 34.10 30.92 -15.67
N LEU A 974 33.95 29.75 -16.29
CA LEU A 974 33.84 28.48 -15.59
C LEU A 974 35.23 27.87 -15.33
N ARG A 975 35.38 27.21 -14.18
CA ARG A 975 36.56 26.41 -13.85
C ARG A 975 36.16 25.19 -13.03
N VAL A 976 36.87 24.08 -13.21
CA VAL A 976 36.82 22.95 -12.26
C VAL A 976 37.66 23.32 -11.03
N LEU A 977 37.01 23.46 -9.88
CA LEU A 977 37.66 23.86 -8.62
C LEU A 977 38.24 22.66 -7.87
N VAL A 978 37.48 21.58 -7.81
CA VAL A 978 37.84 20.31 -7.14
C VAL A 978 37.71 19.20 -8.17
N SER A 979 38.65 18.26 -8.19
CA SER A 979 38.54 17.04 -8.98
C SER A 979 39.25 15.90 -8.25
N VAL A 980 38.44 15.00 -7.70
CA VAL A 980 38.86 13.81 -6.97
C VAL A 980 38.83 12.64 -7.95
N GLY A 981 39.82 11.74 -7.90
CA GLY A 981 39.82 10.57 -8.77
C GLY A 981 40.05 9.24 -8.08
N GLU A 982 40.12 8.20 -8.90
CA GLU A 982 40.10 6.80 -8.44
C GLU A 982 41.31 6.38 -7.58
N ALA A 983 42.38 7.18 -7.46
CA ALA A 983 43.42 6.89 -6.48
C ALA A 983 43.00 7.20 -5.04
N GLU A 984 42.09 8.15 -4.87
CA GLU A 984 41.53 8.56 -3.57
C GLU A 984 40.19 7.88 -3.28
N LEU A 985 39.45 7.53 -4.33
CA LEU A 985 38.20 6.77 -4.26
C LEU A 985 38.43 5.26 -4.32
N SER A 986 37.41 4.49 -3.93
CA SER A 986 37.40 3.02 -4.05
C SER A 986 37.17 2.55 -5.49
N GLY A 987 36.63 3.42 -6.35
CA GLY A 987 36.36 3.19 -7.77
C GLY A 987 35.66 4.39 -8.42
N ILE A 988 34.98 4.14 -9.54
CA ILE A 988 34.21 5.16 -10.27
C ILE A 988 32.81 5.24 -9.66
N PRO A 989 32.38 6.43 -9.18
CA PRO A 989 31.04 6.58 -8.67
C PRO A 989 29.97 6.67 -9.77
N LEU A 990 28.73 6.42 -9.41
CA LEU A 990 27.56 6.57 -10.28
C LEU A 990 26.69 7.74 -9.87
N ASP A 991 26.54 7.97 -8.56
CA ASP A 991 25.66 8.97 -7.99
C ASP A 991 26.28 9.64 -6.75
N ILE A 992 25.72 10.78 -6.35
CA ILE A 992 26.15 11.60 -5.21
C ILE A 992 24.95 12.01 -4.34
N ALA A 993 25.17 12.11 -3.03
CA ALA A 993 24.24 12.70 -2.06
C ALA A 993 25.02 13.45 -0.97
N PHE A 994 24.33 14.31 -0.22
CA PHE A 994 24.91 15.14 0.84
C PHE A 994 24.29 14.86 2.20
N ASP A 995 25.01 15.07 3.30
CA ASP A 995 24.35 15.04 4.61
C ASP A 995 23.47 16.28 4.84
N ASP A 996 22.36 16.12 5.54
CA ASP A 996 21.43 17.22 5.82
C ASP A 996 21.51 17.72 7.26
N LEU A 997 22.56 17.35 8.00
CA LEU A 997 22.62 17.54 9.46
C LEU A 997 22.58 19.02 9.87
N ARG A 998 23.06 19.94 9.03
CA ARG A 998 23.02 21.40 9.30
C ARG A 998 22.19 22.10 8.27
N ASN A 999 20.92 22.29 8.58
CA ASN A 999 19.99 22.89 7.63
C ASN A 999 19.00 23.89 8.27
N LEU A 1000 18.40 24.68 7.39
CA LEU A 1000 17.42 25.72 7.70
C LEU A 1000 16.03 25.39 7.10
N GLY A 1001 15.72 24.10 6.92
CA GLY A 1001 14.45 23.60 6.37
C GLY A 1001 13.21 23.80 7.26
N GLY A 1002 13.17 24.88 8.03
CA GLY A 1002 11.98 25.39 8.72
C GLY A 1002 11.72 26.87 8.47
N LEU A 1003 12.53 27.53 7.64
CA LEU A 1003 12.29 28.90 7.19
C LEU A 1003 11.42 28.88 5.92
N ALA A 1004 11.00 30.04 5.42
CA ALA A 1004 10.31 30.14 4.13
C ALA A 1004 11.31 29.97 2.97
N ASN A 1005 10.88 29.32 1.87
CA ASN A 1005 11.71 29.19 0.66
C ASN A 1005 11.98 30.56 0.04
N GLU A 1006 13.01 30.62 -0.80
CA GLU A 1006 13.21 31.77 -1.66
C GLU A 1006 12.03 31.96 -2.61
N HIS A 1007 11.68 33.21 -2.88
CA HIS A 1007 10.56 33.53 -3.75
C HIS A 1007 10.81 34.81 -4.51
N SER A 1008 10.44 34.78 -5.79
CA SER A 1008 10.52 35.90 -6.71
C SER A 1008 9.17 36.17 -7.36
N VAL A 1009 9.06 37.21 -8.17
CA VAL A 1009 7.84 37.44 -8.98
C VAL A 1009 7.61 36.37 -10.05
N PHE A 1010 8.59 35.49 -10.27
CA PHE A 1010 8.52 34.35 -11.19
C PHE A 1010 8.26 33.03 -10.47
N SER A 1011 8.15 33.03 -9.14
CA SER A 1011 7.89 31.83 -8.36
C SER A 1011 6.39 31.52 -8.34
N ALA A 1012 6.04 30.25 -8.55
CA ALA A 1012 4.67 29.77 -8.41
C ALA A 1012 4.31 29.55 -6.94
N GLY A 1013 3.04 29.79 -6.62
CA GLY A 1013 2.52 29.56 -5.27
C GLY A 1013 2.99 30.59 -4.23
N THR A 1014 2.87 30.22 -2.96
CA THR A 1014 3.43 30.99 -1.83
C THR A 1014 4.40 30.07 -1.10
N PRO A 1015 5.56 30.57 -0.64
CA PRO A 1015 6.52 29.75 0.08
C PRO A 1015 5.92 29.10 1.32
N VAL A 1016 6.15 27.81 1.44
CA VAL A 1016 5.77 26.98 2.59
C VAL A 1016 6.78 27.24 3.71
N PRO A 1017 6.34 27.68 4.90
CA PRO A 1017 7.22 28.00 6.03
C PRO A 1017 7.51 26.78 6.90
N VAL A 1018 7.68 25.60 6.30
CA VAL A 1018 8.08 24.34 6.96
C VAL A 1018 9.18 23.65 6.13
N ASN A 1019 8.97 22.44 5.59
CA ASN A 1019 10.01 21.59 5.02
C ASN A 1019 10.33 21.81 3.53
N GLY A 1020 10.27 23.05 3.04
CA GLY A 1020 10.53 23.34 1.62
C GLY A 1020 11.94 22.90 1.14
N LYS A 1021 12.08 22.60 -0.16
CA LYS A 1021 13.34 22.13 -0.78
C LYS A 1021 14.19 23.24 -1.42
N GLY A 1022 13.90 24.51 -1.16
CA GLY A 1022 14.73 25.61 -1.69
C GLY A 1022 16.19 25.50 -1.23
N LEU A 1023 17.16 25.86 -2.08
CA LEU A 1023 18.59 25.73 -1.78
C LEU A 1023 19.20 26.94 -1.05
N VAL A 1024 18.47 28.06 -0.97
CA VAL A 1024 18.85 29.22 -0.16
C VAL A 1024 17.68 29.72 0.69
N ARG A 1025 18.00 30.26 1.87
CA ARG A 1025 17.05 30.87 2.81
C ARG A 1025 17.46 32.29 3.17
N ARG A 1026 16.47 33.07 3.59
CA ARG A 1026 16.68 34.40 4.16
C ARG A 1026 16.61 34.36 5.68
N LEU A 1027 17.71 34.73 6.33
CA LEU A 1027 17.80 34.72 7.79
C LEU A 1027 16.88 35.76 8.45
N PRO A 1028 16.10 35.38 9.47
CA PRO A 1028 15.34 36.32 10.29
C PRO A 1028 16.26 37.37 10.95
N GLY A 1029 15.78 38.62 11.05
CA GLY A 1029 16.50 39.72 11.71
C GLY A 1029 17.62 40.36 10.88
N SER A 1030 18.57 39.58 10.35
CA SER A 1030 19.67 40.10 9.50
C SER A 1030 19.21 40.37 8.07
N GLY A 1031 18.25 39.58 7.58
CA GLY A 1031 17.79 39.61 6.20
C GLY A 1031 18.82 39.11 5.18
N ALA A 1032 19.94 38.53 5.64
CA ALA A 1032 20.98 37.96 4.79
C ALA A 1032 20.51 36.65 4.14
N TRP A 1033 21.00 36.40 2.93
CA TRP A 1033 20.76 35.16 2.21
C TRP A 1033 21.91 34.19 2.48
N VAL A 1034 21.56 32.97 2.86
CA VAL A 1034 22.47 31.86 3.13
C VAL A 1034 21.97 30.62 2.42
N ASN A 1035 22.83 29.64 2.23
CA ASN A 1035 22.41 28.33 1.77
C ASN A 1035 21.52 27.62 2.80
N THR A 1036 20.59 26.79 2.30
CA THR A 1036 19.64 26.06 3.14
C THR A 1036 20.31 24.94 3.91
N ASN A 1037 21.23 24.20 3.29
CA ASN A 1037 21.94 23.08 3.89
C ASN A 1037 23.46 23.32 3.79
N GLU A 1038 24.18 23.03 4.87
CA GLU A 1038 25.65 23.04 4.95
C GLU A 1038 26.22 21.65 5.20
N PRO A 1039 26.21 20.77 4.18
CA PRO A 1039 26.78 19.44 4.33
C PRO A 1039 28.27 19.51 4.63
N ARG A 1040 28.69 18.61 5.49
CA ARG A 1040 30.10 18.34 5.81
C ARG A 1040 30.63 17.14 5.05
N TYR A 1041 29.75 16.25 4.66
CA TYR A 1041 30.02 14.97 4.04
C TYR A 1041 29.29 14.85 2.70
N ALA A 1042 29.98 14.27 1.72
CA ALA A 1042 29.36 13.79 0.49
C ALA A 1042 29.48 12.27 0.42
N PHE A 1043 28.44 11.63 -0.07
CA PHE A 1043 28.32 10.19 -0.24
C PHE A 1043 28.35 9.87 -1.72
N LEU A 1044 29.14 8.88 -2.12
CA LEU A 1044 29.31 8.49 -3.51
C LEU A 1044 29.03 7.00 -3.70
N SER A 1045 28.09 6.65 -4.57
CA SER A 1045 27.78 5.25 -4.87
C SER A 1045 28.83 4.68 -5.81
N VAL A 1046 29.59 3.69 -5.36
CA VAL A 1046 30.62 3.02 -6.17
C VAL A 1046 30.21 1.54 -6.37
N PRO A 1047 29.48 1.20 -7.45
CA PRO A 1047 28.97 -0.16 -7.66
C PRO A 1047 30.08 -1.20 -7.88
N ASN A 1048 31.19 -0.79 -8.49
CA ASN A 1048 32.29 -1.67 -8.88
C ASN A 1048 33.65 -1.14 -8.35
N PRO A 1049 33.89 -1.21 -7.02
CA PRO A 1049 35.17 -0.80 -6.45
C PRO A 1049 36.27 -1.77 -6.90
N ARG A 1050 37.52 -1.31 -6.87
CA ARG A 1050 38.68 -2.09 -7.33
C ARG A 1050 38.82 -3.41 -6.54
N GLY A 1051 38.37 -4.52 -7.14
CA GLY A 1051 38.48 -5.86 -6.58
C GLY A 1051 37.46 -6.20 -5.49
N GLY A 1052 36.37 -5.44 -5.38
CA GLY A 1052 35.35 -5.62 -4.32
C GLY A 1052 33.91 -5.76 -4.85
N GLN A 1053 32.97 -5.78 -3.90
CA GLN A 1053 31.54 -5.63 -4.14
C GLN A 1053 31.13 -4.19 -3.77
N GLY A 1054 30.11 -3.62 -4.41
CA GLY A 1054 29.73 -2.20 -4.30
C GLY A 1054 29.85 -1.57 -2.90
N VAL A 1055 30.26 -0.30 -2.85
CA VAL A 1055 30.45 0.48 -1.62
C VAL A 1055 29.95 1.91 -1.76
N VAL A 1056 29.73 2.59 -0.65
CA VAL A 1056 29.52 4.05 -0.60
C VAL A 1056 30.76 4.71 0.00
N ASP A 1057 31.47 5.50 -0.80
CA ASP A 1057 32.59 6.32 -0.33
C ASP A 1057 32.05 7.57 0.36
N VAL A 1058 32.68 7.96 1.48
CA VAL A 1058 32.33 9.17 2.23
C VAL A 1058 33.49 10.16 2.16
N LEU A 1059 33.22 11.36 1.65
CA LEU A 1059 34.20 12.44 1.50
C LEU A 1059 33.93 13.58 2.47
N ARG A 1060 34.98 14.26 2.94
CA ARG A 1060 34.87 15.47 3.77
C ARG A 1060 34.90 16.75 2.94
N LEU A 1061 33.79 17.47 2.86
CA LEU A 1061 33.68 18.71 2.09
C LEU A 1061 34.34 19.91 2.79
N ASP A 1062 34.42 19.90 4.11
CA ASP A 1062 35.02 20.97 4.94
C ASP A 1062 36.55 20.94 4.98
N VAL A 1063 37.20 20.00 4.28
CA VAL A 1063 38.65 19.85 4.21
C VAL A 1063 39.12 20.05 2.77
N ALA A 1064 40.20 20.83 2.60
CA ALA A 1064 40.80 21.06 1.29
C ALA A 1064 41.17 19.74 0.58
N GLY A 1065 40.78 19.61 -0.68
CA GLY A 1065 40.99 18.41 -1.49
C GLY A 1065 39.89 17.35 -1.35
N THR A 1066 38.95 17.52 -0.43
CA THR A 1066 37.78 16.64 -0.27
C THR A 1066 38.16 15.16 -0.05
N PRO A 1067 39.02 14.84 0.94
CA PRO A 1067 39.56 13.50 1.13
C PRO A 1067 38.47 12.50 1.57
N ARG A 1068 38.65 11.23 1.17
CA ARG A 1068 37.87 10.10 1.70
C ARG A 1068 38.22 9.87 3.17
N ILE A 1069 37.20 9.58 3.99
CA ILE A 1069 37.37 9.28 5.40
C ILE A 1069 37.07 7.83 5.74
N ASP A 1070 37.58 7.42 6.89
CA ASP A 1070 37.30 6.11 7.45
C ASP A 1070 35.88 6.07 8.02
N THR A 1071 35.07 5.14 7.51
CA THR A 1071 33.70 4.92 7.96
C THR A 1071 33.57 3.83 9.02
N ASN A 1072 34.66 3.13 9.38
CA ASN A 1072 34.62 2.06 10.36
C ASN A 1072 35.87 2.04 11.25
N ALA A 1073 35.74 2.64 12.43
CA ALA A 1073 36.81 2.74 13.44
C ALA A 1073 37.30 1.40 14.01
N HIS A 1074 36.61 0.28 13.77
CA HIS A 1074 37.05 -1.05 14.19
C HIS A 1074 38.11 -1.65 13.26
N GLN A 1075 38.27 -1.11 12.05
CA GLN A 1075 39.18 -1.64 11.04
C GLN A 1075 40.32 -0.66 10.76
N VAL A 1076 41.55 -1.17 10.62
CA VAL A 1076 42.70 -0.32 10.29
C VAL A 1076 42.66 0.07 8.81
N GLY A 1077 42.55 1.37 8.51
CA GLY A 1077 42.58 1.89 7.14
C GLY A 1077 41.59 3.03 6.92
N VAL A 1078 41.24 3.31 5.66
CA VAL A 1078 40.17 4.25 5.29
C VAL A 1078 39.09 3.44 4.61
N GLN A 1079 38.04 3.09 5.35
CA GLN A 1079 36.98 2.19 4.89
C GLN A 1079 35.88 2.96 4.15
N SER A 1080 35.07 2.20 3.41
CA SER A 1080 33.83 2.68 2.78
C SER A 1080 32.66 1.87 3.32
N ILE A 1081 31.44 2.37 3.19
CA ILE A 1081 30.24 1.67 3.66
C ILE A 1081 29.93 0.53 2.68
N PRO A 1082 29.96 -0.74 3.08
CA PRO A 1082 29.73 -1.86 2.16
C PRO A 1082 28.25 -1.94 1.76
N LEU A 1083 27.95 -1.77 0.47
CA LEU A 1083 26.59 -1.90 -0.08
C LEU A 1083 26.64 -2.46 -1.52
N PRO A 1084 26.61 -3.79 -1.68
CA PRO A 1084 26.73 -4.42 -2.99
C PRO A 1084 25.66 -3.95 -3.98
N GLY A 1085 26.09 -3.53 -5.17
CA GLY A 1085 25.19 -3.11 -6.24
C GLY A 1085 24.56 -1.72 -6.05
N VAL A 1086 25.02 -0.93 -5.07
CA VAL A 1086 24.57 0.46 -4.90
C VAL A 1086 24.73 1.26 -6.20
N ALA A 1087 23.68 1.98 -6.57
CA ALA A 1087 23.65 2.78 -7.79
C ALA A 1087 23.16 4.19 -7.52
N THR A 1088 22.01 4.33 -6.86
CA THR A 1088 21.37 5.62 -6.61
C THR A 1088 21.49 5.98 -5.13
N LEU A 1089 21.76 7.25 -4.84
CA LEU A 1089 21.76 7.81 -3.49
C LEU A 1089 20.70 8.92 -3.41
N MET A 1090 20.22 9.21 -2.21
CA MET A 1090 19.28 10.31 -2.02
C MET A 1090 19.43 10.93 -0.62
N ASP A 1091 19.53 12.26 -0.63
CA ASP A 1091 19.37 13.16 0.50
C ASP A 1091 18.05 13.94 0.38
N TYR A 1092 17.65 14.67 1.43
CA TYR A 1092 16.39 15.37 1.45
C TYR A 1092 16.31 16.47 0.39
N PHE A 1093 17.38 17.21 0.12
CA PHE A 1093 17.39 18.35 -0.80
C PHE A 1093 17.75 17.98 -2.24
N ARG A 1094 17.88 16.68 -2.56
CA ARG A 1094 18.09 16.18 -3.92
C ARG A 1094 17.04 16.72 -4.89
N GLN A 1095 17.52 17.12 -6.07
CA GLN A 1095 16.76 17.58 -7.24
C GLN A 1095 17.38 17.06 -8.51
#